data_AF-A0A367F2G3-F1
#
_entry.id   AF-A0A367F2G3-F1
#
_cell.length_a   1.000
_cell.length_b   1.000
_cell.length_c   1.000
_cell.angle_alpha   90.00
_cell.angle_beta   90.00
_cell.angle_gamma   90.00
#
_symmetry.space_group_name_H-M   'P 1'
#
loop_
_entity.id
_entity.type
_entity.pdbx_description
1 polymer ?
#
loop_
_entity_poly.entity_id
_entity_poly.type
_entity_poly.pdbx_seq_one_letter_code
_entity_poly.pdbx_strand_id
1 'polypeptide(L)'
;VQLGSNADVNQVVVKLNPDSSWGPRTQTIQVLGREQSATAFTTLSQPITAQFAPASGNTVTIPVSGRVADVQLKYTSNSGAPAGQAAEFQVIGTPAPNPDLTVTGLTWSPASPNETQAITLSATVKNQGTLASPADTVNFNLGGALVGTANVPALAIGATATVTANIGTRGEGSYAVSARVDADNSVFEQDETNNLFTAPSQLVVAQAPGPDLQVLSVTSNPPNPAVGAAVTFTVAVKNRGTAATGATTVTRVAVGGTTLNTNTPSIAAGATSNVAISGSWTATAGGATITATADATNVVAETNETNNTFTQAIVVGRGAAVPWVEYEAEAARYQGTLLEADPLRTFGHTNFATESSGRKSVRLNSTGQFVEFTSTNQSNSIVVRNSIPDAPNGGGIDATISLYVNDTFVQKLTLSSRHSWLYGTTDDPEGLTNTPQANARRLFDEAHALLSTSYPPGTRFKLQRDAGDTASFYIIDLIDLEQVAPPASQPAGCTSITQYGAVPNDGIDDTAAIQRAVTDDQNGVISCVWIPAGQWRQEQKILTDDPLNRGQYNQVGISNVTIRGAGMWHSQLYTLTEPQDVVGGINHPHEGNFGFDIDGNTQISDIAIFGSGRIRGGDGNKEGGVGLNGRFGLNTKISNVWIEHANVGVWVGRDYDNIPALWGPADGLQFSGMRIRNTYADGINLTNGARNSRVFNSSFRTTGDDALAIWANQAVKDQVVDNTHDNHFVNNTIQLPWRANGIAIYGGYDNSIENNLIYDTMNYPGIMLATDHSPLPFSGTTLIANNALYRAGGVFWGEQQKFGAITLFAASKDITGVTIRDTDIYDSTYDGIQFKTGGGNMPNVAITNVKIDKSNNGAGILAMGGARGNATLTNVTITNSATGNIVKEPGSQFVITGG
;
A
#
# COMPACT_ATOMS: atom_id res chain seq x y z
N VAL A 1 27.41 39.75 10.38
CA VAL A 1 28.10 38.64 9.68
C VAL A 1 28.90 37.88 10.71
N GLN A 2 28.77 36.56 10.74
CA GLN A 2 29.62 35.67 11.53
C GLN A 2 30.74 35.16 10.62
N LEU A 3 31.98 35.26 11.04
CA LEU A 3 33.19 34.90 10.28
C LEU A 3 33.67 33.47 10.59
N GLY A 4 33.03 32.77 11.54
CA GLY A 4 33.47 31.49 12.08
C GLY A 4 34.40 31.71 13.26
N SER A 5 35.68 31.96 12.97
CA SER A 5 36.70 32.27 13.97
C SER A 5 37.26 33.68 13.79
N ASN A 6 38.08 34.12 14.73
CA ASN A 6 38.63 35.47 14.74
C ASN A 6 39.38 35.79 13.43
N ALA A 7 39.11 36.98 12.90
CA ALA A 7 39.87 37.61 11.84
C ALA A 7 40.35 39.00 12.30
N ASP A 8 41.56 39.38 11.88
CA ASP A 8 42.05 40.74 11.98
C ASP A 8 41.43 41.57 10.83
N VAL A 9 40.43 42.38 11.15
CA VAL A 9 39.65 43.17 10.17
C VAL A 9 40.25 44.57 10.00
N ASN A 10 40.28 45.06 8.76
CA ASN A 10 40.85 46.37 8.43
C ASN A 10 39.85 47.32 7.73
N GLN A 11 38.81 46.80 7.07
CA GLN A 11 37.75 47.63 6.51
C GLN A 11 36.44 46.86 6.36
N VAL A 12 35.36 47.63 6.34
CA VAL A 12 34.02 47.16 5.99
C VAL A 12 33.54 47.94 4.77
N VAL A 13 32.94 47.25 3.80
CA VAL A 13 32.30 47.89 2.64
C VAL A 13 30.80 47.70 2.75
N VAL A 14 30.06 48.81 2.73
CA VAL A 14 28.59 48.80 2.67
C VAL A 14 28.18 49.34 1.31
N LYS A 15 27.32 48.61 0.61
CA LYS A 15 26.74 49.05 -0.66
C LYS A 15 25.23 49.14 -0.56
N LEU A 16 24.65 50.08 -1.32
CA LEU A 16 23.23 50.14 -1.62
C LEU A 16 23.01 49.77 -3.08
N ASN A 17 21.75 49.65 -3.48
CA ASN A 17 21.41 49.44 -4.88
C ASN A 17 21.95 50.62 -5.72
N PRO A 18 22.73 50.39 -6.79
CA PRO A 18 23.30 51.45 -7.62
C PRO A 18 22.27 52.18 -8.50
N ASP A 19 21.01 51.74 -8.53
CA ASP A 19 19.94 52.37 -9.31
C ASP A 19 19.75 53.86 -8.94
N SER A 20 19.64 54.70 -9.96
CA SER A 20 19.43 56.15 -9.83
C SER A 20 18.21 56.53 -8.99
N SER A 21 17.17 55.68 -8.95
CA SER A 21 15.97 55.85 -8.13
C SER A 21 16.25 55.93 -6.63
N TRP A 22 17.40 55.41 -6.17
CA TRP A 22 17.81 55.54 -4.78
C TRP A 22 18.30 56.97 -4.46
N GLY A 23 18.80 57.72 -5.44
CA GLY A 23 19.27 59.10 -5.25
C GLY A 23 20.41 59.26 -4.21
N PRO A 24 21.02 60.45 -4.13
CA PRO A 24 22.01 60.76 -3.09
C PRO A 24 21.38 60.75 -1.70
N ARG A 25 22.05 60.11 -0.73
CA ARG A 25 21.57 60.02 0.66
C ARG A 25 22.73 59.87 1.64
N THR A 26 22.45 60.11 2.92
CA THR A 26 23.40 59.86 4.00
C THR A 26 22.84 58.87 4.99
N GLN A 27 23.66 57.93 5.46
CA GLN A 27 23.32 57.06 6.59
C GLN A 27 24.37 57.21 7.69
N THR A 28 23.93 57.31 8.95
CA THR A 28 24.85 57.26 10.09
C THR A 28 25.05 55.82 10.53
N ILE A 29 26.26 55.31 10.35
CA ILE A 29 26.64 53.90 10.54
C ILE A 29 27.70 53.82 11.62
N GLN A 30 27.46 52.99 12.63
CA GLN A 30 28.47 52.52 13.58
C GLN A 30 28.82 51.07 13.23
N VAL A 31 30.11 50.74 13.22
CA VAL A 31 30.56 49.35 13.04
C VAL A 31 30.94 48.77 14.39
N LEU A 32 30.30 47.67 14.74
CA LEU A 32 30.53 46.93 15.96
C LEU A 32 31.16 45.58 15.62
N GLY A 33 31.95 45.04 16.55
CA GLY A 33 32.53 43.72 16.39
C GLY A 33 32.69 42.98 17.71
N ARG A 34 32.71 41.66 17.63
CA ARG A 34 32.76 40.75 18.78
C ARG A 34 33.83 39.70 18.54
N GLU A 35 34.73 39.55 19.50
CA GLU A 35 35.78 38.52 19.53
C GLU A 35 35.15 37.14 19.82
N GLN A 36 35.73 36.05 19.30
CA GLN A 36 35.14 34.71 19.32
C GLN A 36 34.74 34.18 20.71
N SER A 37 35.44 34.60 21.77
CA SER A 37 35.13 34.23 23.17
C SER A 37 34.26 35.25 23.91
N ALA A 38 33.98 36.40 23.30
CA ALA A 38 33.24 37.50 23.93
C ALA A 38 31.73 37.35 23.74
N THR A 39 30.94 37.73 24.75
CA THR A 39 29.46 37.71 24.67
C THR A 39 28.87 39.05 24.18
N ALA A 40 29.64 40.14 24.23
CA ALA A 40 29.18 41.48 23.90
C ALA A 40 29.95 42.08 22.71
N PHE A 41 29.24 42.87 21.88
CA PHE A 41 29.85 43.66 20.82
C PHE A 41 30.56 44.90 21.37
N THR A 42 31.70 45.23 20.78
CA THR A 42 32.49 46.45 21.03
C THR A 42 32.53 47.33 19.79
N THR A 43 32.89 48.61 19.94
CA THR A 43 32.94 49.54 18.81
C THR A 43 34.23 49.37 18.01
N LEU A 44 34.12 48.99 16.74
CA LEU A 44 35.23 48.95 15.78
C LEU A 44 35.40 50.27 15.02
N SER A 45 34.29 50.98 14.80
CA SER A 45 34.29 52.34 14.25
C SER A 45 33.18 53.14 14.90
N GLN A 46 33.52 54.35 15.37
CA GLN A 46 32.56 55.29 15.93
C GLN A 46 31.49 55.65 14.87
N PRO A 47 30.28 56.08 15.27
CA PRO A 47 29.25 56.46 14.31
C PRO A 47 29.77 57.50 13.29
N ILE A 48 29.71 57.16 12.01
CA ILE A 48 30.07 58.06 10.90
C ILE A 48 28.86 58.33 10.01
N THR A 49 28.73 59.55 9.49
CA THR A 49 27.74 59.87 8.46
C THR A 49 28.30 59.54 7.08
N ALA A 50 27.97 58.36 6.58
CA ALA A 50 28.38 57.88 5.26
C ALA A 50 27.49 58.48 4.16
N GLN A 51 28.11 59.00 3.10
CA GLN A 51 27.41 59.49 1.92
C GLN A 51 27.33 58.39 0.86
N PHE A 52 26.12 58.16 0.34
CA PHE A 52 25.84 57.25 -0.75
C PHE A 52 25.32 58.06 -1.93
N ALA A 53 25.94 57.89 -3.10
CA ALA A 53 25.47 58.48 -4.34
C ALA A 53 25.50 57.42 -5.46
N PRO A 54 24.44 57.32 -6.28
CA PRO A 54 24.45 56.41 -7.44
C PRO A 54 25.64 56.66 -8.38
N ALA A 55 26.06 57.92 -8.52
CA ALA A 55 27.20 58.32 -9.34
C ALA A 55 28.56 57.73 -8.89
N SER A 56 28.70 57.38 -7.60
CA SER A 56 29.88 56.70 -7.05
C SER A 56 29.63 55.21 -6.81
N GLY A 57 28.57 54.64 -7.40
CA GLY A 57 28.20 53.23 -7.26
C GLY A 57 27.52 52.89 -5.94
N ASN A 58 27.05 53.88 -5.17
CA ASN A 58 26.38 53.69 -3.89
C ASN A 58 27.17 52.79 -2.92
N THR A 59 28.50 52.99 -2.87
CA THR A 59 29.40 52.25 -1.98
C THR A 59 30.09 53.18 -1.00
N VAL A 60 30.25 52.71 0.24
CA VAL A 60 31.12 53.35 1.24
C VAL A 60 32.06 52.30 1.82
N THR A 61 33.33 52.67 1.95
CA THR A 61 34.33 51.88 2.68
C THR A 61 34.60 52.55 4.01
N ILE A 62 34.46 51.79 5.09
CA ILE A 62 34.62 52.23 6.48
C ILE A 62 35.87 51.54 7.03
N PRO A 63 36.96 52.28 7.29
CA PRO A 63 38.11 51.73 7.98
C PRO A 63 37.71 51.23 9.37
N VAL A 64 38.15 50.03 9.73
CA VAL A 64 37.99 49.44 11.05
C VAL A 64 39.32 48.85 11.50
N SER A 65 39.48 48.63 12.79
CA SER A 65 40.62 47.87 13.31
C SER A 65 40.15 47.04 14.48
N GLY A 66 40.40 45.73 14.42
CA GLY A 66 40.11 44.84 15.53
C GLY A 66 40.22 43.37 15.14
N ARG A 67 40.33 42.50 16.14
CA ARG A 67 40.26 41.05 15.99
C ARG A 67 38.88 40.59 16.42
N VAL A 68 38.10 40.06 15.48
CA VAL A 68 36.68 39.74 15.71
C VAL A 68 36.25 38.52 14.94
N ALA A 69 35.30 37.76 15.48
CA ALA A 69 34.60 36.69 14.79
C ALA A 69 33.23 37.13 14.28
N ASP A 70 32.67 38.22 14.81
CA ASP A 70 31.44 38.82 14.27
C ASP A 70 31.59 40.31 14.00
N VAL A 71 30.91 40.78 12.96
CA VAL A 71 30.77 42.20 12.65
C VAL A 71 29.29 42.57 12.47
N GLN A 72 28.88 43.67 13.09
CA GLN A 72 27.51 44.21 13.04
C GLN A 72 27.53 45.68 12.60
N LEU A 73 26.55 46.05 11.76
CA LEU A 73 26.26 47.43 11.43
C LEU A 73 25.12 47.93 12.30
N LYS A 74 25.30 49.08 12.97
CA LYS A 74 24.27 49.76 13.71
C LYS A 74 23.97 51.11 13.07
N TYR A 75 22.73 51.30 12.65
CA TYR A 75 22.26 52.52 11.99
C TYR A 75 21.54 53.43 12.98
N THR A 76 21.82 54.73 12.94
CA THR A 76 21.13 55.72 13.78
C THR A 76 20.39 56.79 12.98
N SER A 77 20.68 56.95 11.68
CA SER A 77 19.90 57.80 10.77
C SER A 77 20.06 57.36 9.32
N ASN A 78 19.06 57.66 8.50
CA ASN A 78 19.08 57.52 7.04
C ASN A 78 18.25 58.67 6.43
N SER A 79 18.83 59.45 5.53
CA SER A 79 18.13 60.59 4.89
C SER A 79 17.22 60.19 3.74
N GLY A 80 17.33 58.96 3.23
CA GLY A 80 16.58 58.45 2.07
C GLY A 80 15.47 57.45 2.42
N ALA A 81 15.38 56.99 3.66
CA ALA A 81 14.34 56.06 4.13
C ALA A 81 14.20 56.09 5.67
N PRO A 82 13.08 55.62 6.24
CA PRO A 82 12.87 55.61 7.70
C PRO A 82 13.81 54.71 8.52
N ALA A 83 14.47 53.74 7.89
CA ALA A 83 15.36 52.76 8.54
C ALA A 83 16.71 52.65 7.82
N GLY A 84 17.71 52.06 8.48
CA GLY A 84 19.00 51.73 7.87
C GLY A 84 18.86 50.71 6.74
N GLN A 85 19.63 50.87 5.67
CA GLN A 85 19.59 50.00 4.49
C GLN A 85 21.00 49.56 4.09
N ALA A 86 21.14 48.30 3.68
CA ALA A 86 22.32 47.73 3.03
C ALA A 86 21.87 46.69 2.00
N ALA A 87 22.45 46.75 0.80
CA ALA A 87 22.29 45.73 -0.25
C ALA A 87 23.44 44.72 -0.22
N GLU A 88 24.64 45.14 0.15
CA GLU A 88 25.81 44.27 0.34
C GLU A 88 26.63 44.75 1.54
N PHE A 89 27.12 43.81 2.35
CA PHE A 89 27.99 44.07 3.50
C PHE A 89 29.20 43.15 3.41
N GLN A 90 30.35 43.72 3.04
CA GLN A 90 31.62 43.02 2.97
C GLN A 90 32.46 43.34 4.21
N VAL A 91 33.07 42.32 4.81
CA VAL A 91 34.06 42.46 5.89
C VAL A 91 35.40 42.02 5.31
N ILE A 92 36.39 42.90 5.33
CA ILE A 92 37.70 42.66 4.73
C ILE A 92 38.76 42.61 5.84
N GLY A 93 39.59 41.58 5.79
CA GLY A 93 40.61 41.29 6.80
C GLY A 93 41.42 40.06 6.45
N THR A 94 42.23 39.61 7.41
CA THR A 94 42.99 38.36 7.33
C THR A 94 42.61 37.45 8.49
N PRO A 95 42.50 36.12 8.31
CA PRO A 95 42.27 35.19 9.42
C PRO A 95 43.31 35.37 10.53
N ALA A 96 42.87 35.36 11.80
CA ALA A 96 43.76 35.41 12.95
C ALA A 96 44.27 33.99 13.30
N PRO A 97 45.33 33.86 14.13
CA PRO A 97 45.79 32.56 14.57
C PRO A 97 44.74 31.80 15.38
N ASN A 98 44.41 30.58 14.95
CA ASN A 98 43.53 29.63 15.64
C ASN A 98 44.01 28.18 15.41
N PRO A 99 43.60 27.22 16.27
CA PRO A 99 43.77 25.79 16.01
C PRO A 99 43.06 25.33 14.73
N ASP A 100 43.43 24.16 14.22
CA ASP A 100 42.73 23.47 13.13
C ASP A 100 42.97 21.96 13.26
N LEU A 101 42.01 21.26 13.86
CA LEU A 101 42.01 19.86 14.23
C LEU A 101 41.42 19.03 13.10
N THR A 102 42.26 18.21 12.49
CA THR A 102 41.82 17.29 11.45
C THR A 102 42.18 15.85 11.81
N VAL A 103 41.34 14.90 11.39
CA VAL A 103 41.66 13.48 11.49
C VAL A 103 42.41 13.06 10.23
N THR A 104 43.64 12.57 10.40
CA THR A 104 44.57 12.24 9.30
C THR A 104 44.73 10.74 9.07
N GLY A 105 44.25 9.90 9.98
CA GLY A 105 44.33 8.44 9.87
C GLY A 105 43.26 7.76 10.71
N LEU A 106 42.78 6.62 10.22
CA LEU A 106 41.78 5.78 10.89
C LEU A 106 42.05 4.31 10.58
N THR A 107 42.25 3.51 11.62
CA THR A 107 42.60 2.07 11.53
C THR A 107 41.83 1.26 12.58
N TRP A 108 41.91 -0.07 12.50
CA TRP A 108 41.29 -0.98 13.45
C TRP A 108 42.11 -2.25 13.68
N SER A 109 41.91 -2.88 14.84
CA SER A 109 42.50 -4.18 15.19
C SER A 109 41.45 -5.08 15.84
N PRO A 110 41.39 -6.38 15.49
CA PRO A 110 42.17 -7.08 14.45
C PRO A 110 41.91 -6.53 13.04
N ALA A 111 42.86 -6.71 12.11
CA ALA A 111 42.70 -6.22 10.72
C ALA A 111 41.61 -6.98 9.93
N SER A 112 41.37 -8.24 10.29
CA SER A 112 40.32 -9.10 9.72
C SER A 112 39.57 -9.82 10.85
N PRO A 113 38.70 -9.10 11.58
CA PRO A 113 37.97 -9.68 12.71
C PRO A 113 36.84 -10.60 12.23
N ASN A 114 36.41 -11.51 13.10
CA ASN A 114 35.13 -12.22 12.95
C ASN A 114 34.15 -11.84 14.07
N GLU A 115 32.90 -12.31 13.98
CA GLU A 115 31.79 -11.97 14.89
C GLU A 115 32.07 -12.19 16.39
N THR A 116 33.08 -13.01 16.74
CA THR A 116 33.44 -13.32 18.13
C THR A 116 34.59 -12.47 18.69
N GLN A 117 35.24 -11.65 17.85
CA GLN A 117 36.42 -10.88 18.23
C GLN A 117 36.07 -9.42 18.55
N ALA A 118 36.56 -8.91 19.67
CA ALA A 118 36.42 -7.48 20.01
C ALA A 118 37.29 -6.62 19.08
N ILE A 119 36.75 -5.50 18.63
CA ILE A 119 37.38 -4.58 17.68
C ILE A 119 37.77 -3.30 18.40
N THR A 120 38.98 -2.81 18.14
CA THR A 120 39.45 -1.49 18.60
C THR A 120 39.70 -0.59 17.41
N LEU A 121 39.05 0.58 17.38
CA LEU A 121 39.28 1.63 16.40
C LEU A 121 40.37 2.58 16.89
N SER A 122 41.16 3.12 15.96
CA SER A 122 42.25 4.06 16.27
C SER A 122 42.27 5.21 15.26
N ALA A 123 42.16 6.45 15.74
CA ALA A 123 42.19 7.67 14.94
C ALA A 123 43.42 8.51 15.26
N THR A 124 44.05 9.10 14.24
CA THR A 124 45.16 10.05 14.39
C THR A 124 44.67 11.46 14.12
N VAL A 125 44.61 12.28 15.16
CA VAL A 125 44.24 13.70 15.10
C VAL A 125 45.50 14.54 14.95
N LYS A 126 45.44 15.58 14.12
CA LYS A 126 46.50 16.56 13.90
C LYS A 126 45.95 17.96 14.13
N ASN A 127 46.68 18.79 14.87
CA ASN A 127 46.47 20.23 14.83
C ASN A 127 47.35 20.82 13.71
N GLN A 128 46.76 21.19 12.58
CA GLN A 128 47.45 21.82 11.45
C GLN A 128 47.30 23.35 11.42
N GLY A 129 46.63 23.91 12.42
CA GLY A 129 46.38 25.33 12.55
C GLY A 129 47.61 26.11 12.97
N THR A 130 47.42 27.39 13.26
CA THR A 130 48.50 28.32 13.61
C THR A 130 48.55 28.66 15.10
N LEU A 131 47.71 28.02 15.91
CA LEU A 131 47.66 28.14 17.37
C LEU A 131 47.53 26.75 18.01
N ALA A 132 47.97 26.59 19.26
CA ALA A 132 47.84 25.33 20.00
C ALA A 132 46.37 25.06 20.38
N SER A 133 45.88 23.84 20.17
CA SER A 133 44.53 23.43 20.53
C SER A 133 44.45 23.03 22.02
N PRO A 134 43.38 23.37 22.75
CA PRO A 134 43.04 22.71 24.00
C PRO A 134 42.73 21.21 23.77
N ALA A 135 42.56 20.48 24.87
CA ALA A 135 42.10 19.09 24.83
C ALA A 135 40.63 19.00 24.42
N ASP A 136 40.28 17.91 23.75
CA ASP A 136 38.94 17.67 23.20
C ASP A 136 38.70 16.16 23.01
N THR A 137 37.83 15.73 22.10
CA THR A 137 37.39 14.36 21.88
C THR A 137 37.28 14.00 20.40
N VAL A 138 37.36 12.71 20.11
CA VAL A 138 37.03 12.12 18.81
C VAL A 138 35.85 11.18 18.98
N ASN A 139 34.84 11.38 18.16
CA ASN A 139 33.72 10.47 17.98
C ASN A 139 34.01 9.49 16.84
N PHE A 140 34.00 8.19 17.15
CA PHE A 140 34.11 7.11 16.18
C PHE A 140 32.72 6.63 15.76
N ASN A 141 32.48 6.62 14.46
CA ASN A 141 31.23 6.16 13.89
C ASN A 141 31.43 4.90 13.05
N LEU A 142 30.47 3.99 13.12
CA LEU A 142 30.41 2.76 12.33
C LEU A 142 29.05 2.68 11.64
N GLY A 143 29.03 2.68 10.30
CA GLY A 143 27.78 2.70 9.53
C GLY A 143 26.91 3.94 9.80
N GLY A 144 27.52 5.04 10.24
CA GLY A 144 26.83 6.29 10.61
C GLY A 144 26.41 6.40 12.07
N ALA A 145 26.52 5.32 12.87
CA ALA A 145 26.20 5.34 14.30
C ALA A 145 27.43 5.58 15.17
N LEU A 146 27.30 6.39 16.23
CA LEU A 146 28.37 6.60 17.22
C LEU A 146 28.62 5.31 18.01
N VAL A 147 29.84 4.78 17.93
CA VAL A 147 30.24 3.51 18.57
C VAL A 147 31.30 3.67 19.65
N GLY A 148 31.91 4.86 19.77
CA GLY A 148 32.85 5.15 20.83
C GLY A 148 33.36 6.58 20.75
N THR A 149 33.80 7.09 21.89
CA THR A 149 34.42 8.42 22.02
C THR A 149 35.76 8.25 22.73
N ALA A 150 36.79 8.99 22.30
CA ALA A 150 38.09 8.99 22.96
C ALA A 150 38.61 10.42 23.16
N ASN A 151 39.30 10.65 24.28
CA ASN A 151 39.86 11.96 24.61
C ASN A 151 41.12 12.24 23.79
N VAL A 152 41.16 13.40 23.16
CA VAL A 152 42.33 13.97 22.48
C VAL A 152 42.99 14.95 23.46
N PRO A 153 44.27 14.77 23.81
CA PRO A 153 44.97 15.74 24.65
C PRO A 153 45.17 17.07 23.92
N ALA A 154 45.52 18.14 24.64
CA ALA A 154 45.89 19.40 24.02
C ALA A 154 47.04 19.21 23.01
N LEU A 155 46.92 19.82 21.83
CA LEU A 155 47.87 19.64 20.71
C LEU A 155 48.58 20.95 20.37
N ALA A 156 49.91 20.94 20.47
CA ALA A 156 50.74 22.01 19.95
C ALA A 156 50.59 22.15 18.42
N ILE A 157 51.03 23.28 17.88
CA ILE A 157 51.03 23.56 16.42
C ILE A 157 51.77 22.43 15.68
N GLY A 158 51.11 21.81 14.71
CA GLY A 158 51.65 20.71 13.91
C GLY A 158 51.71 19.35 14.61
N ALA A 159 51.36 19.24 15.89
CA ALA A 159 51.42 18.00 16.64
C ALA A 159 50.26 17.05 16.29
N THR A 160 50.49 15.76 16.51
CA THR A 160 49.50 14.70 16.32
C THR A 160 49.31 13.87 17.59
N ALA A 161 48.08 13.40 17.84
CA ALA A 161 47.79 12.36 18.83
C ALA A 161 47.02 11.21 18.19
N THR A 162 47.32 9.98 18.61
CA THR A 162 46.52 8.81 18.23
C THR A 162 45.69 8.38 19.43
N VAL A 163 44.39 8.27 19.23
CA VAL A 163 43.41 7.90 20.26
C VAL A 163 42.68 6.63 19.83
N THR A 164 42.19 5.85 20.80
CA THR A 164 41.57 4.55 20.53
C THR A 164 40.26 4.36 21.29
N ALA A 165 39.32 3.64 20.69
CA ALA A 165 38.09 3.19 21.33
C ALA A 165 37.87 1.69 21.07
N ASN A 166 37.66 0.90 22.13
CA ASN A 166 37.21 -0.49 22.01
C ASN A 166 35.70 -0.48 21.79
N ILE A 167 35.26 -1.02 20.66
CA ILE A 167 33.87 -1.01 20.25
C ILE A 167 33.16 -2.35 20.53
N GLY A 168 33.85 -3.33 21.12
CA GLY A 168 33.32 -4.68 21.37
C GLY A 168 33.27 -5.53 20.09
N THR A 169 32.47 -6.59 20.10
CA THR A 169 32.22 -7.42 18.91
C THR A 169 31.22 -6.74 17.97
N ARG A 170 31.23 -7.16 16.69
CA ARG A 170 30.29 -6.69 15.67
C ARG A 170 29.76 -7.89 14.90
N GLY A 171 28.53 -7.79 14.40
CA GLY A 171 27.98 -8.81 13.50
C GLY A 171 28.76 -8.88 12.19
N GLU A 172 28.55 -9.94 11.43
CA GLU A 172 29.13 -10.12 10.11
C GLU A 172 28.64 -8.99 9.20
N GLY A 173 29.56 -8.43 8.42
CA GLY A 173 29.21 -7.35 7.50
C GLY A 173 30.38 -6.47 7.14
N SER A 174 30.12 -5.52 6.24
CA SER A 174 31.07 -4.50 5.86
C SER A 174 30.58 -3.15 6.35
N TYR A 175 31.40 -2.47 7.15
CA TYR A 175 31.04 -1.24 7.81
C TYR A 175 31.92 -0.08 7.35
N ALA A 176 31.29 1.04 6.95
CA ALA A 176 32.01 2.30 6.80
C ALA A 176 32.45 2.79 8.19
N VAL A 177 33.73 3.16 8.33
CA VAL A 177 34.29 3.68 9.59
C VAL A 177 34.63 5.15 9.38
N SER A 178 34.17 6.02 10.26
CA SER A 178 34.59 7.42 10.28
C SER A 178 34.92 7.90 11.68
N ALA A 179 35.70 8.96 11.77
CA ALA A 179 36.07 9.61 13.01
C ALA A 179 35.95 11.12 12.83
N ARG A 180 35.34 11.79 13.82
CA ARG A 180 35.19 13.24 13.87
C ARG A 180 35.82 13.76 15.15
N VAL A 181 36.83 14.62 15.04
CA VAL A 181 37.33 15.42 16.16
C VAL A 181 36.43 16.66 16.36
N ASP A 182 36.37 17.20 17.57
CA ASP A 182 35.54 18.36 17.93
C ASP A 182 34.11 18.28 17.40
N ALA A 183 33.43 17.16 17.67
CA ALA A 183 32.10 16.94 17.11
C ALA A 183 31.05 17.93 17.62
N ASP A 184 31.33 18.61 18.73
CA ASP A 184 30.46 19.59 19.37
C ASP A 184 30.82 21.04 18.97
N ASN A 185 31.84 21.24 18.12
CA ASN A 185 32.39 22.53 17.70
C ASN A 185 32.74 23.44 18.90
N SER A 186 33.40 22.84 19.89
CA SER A 186 33.78 23.45 21.16
C SER A 186 35.11 24.21 21.08
N VAL A 187 35.96 23.86 20.10
CA VAL A 187 37.21 24.54 19.78
C VAL A 187 36.94 25.44 18.58
N PHE A 188 37.25 26.73 18.68
CA PHE A 188 37.13 27.63 17.52
C PHE A 188 38.29 27.38 16.56
N GLU A 189 37.99 26.93 15.35
CA GLU A 189 38.99 26.45 14.40
C GLU A 189 39.18 27.39 13.21
N GLN A 190 40.28 27.24 12.47
CA GLN A 190 40.44 27.93 11.18
C GLN A 190 39.49 27.35 10.11
N ASP A 191 39.19 26.06 10.21
CA ASP A 191 38.33 25.34 9.27
C ASP A 191 37.52 24.22 9.96
N GLU A 192 36.32 24.57 10.40
CA GLU A 192 35.35 23.65 11.03
C GLU A 192 34.87 22.51 10.10
N THR A 193 35.24 22.54 8.81
CA THR A 193 34.71 21.60 7.82
C THR A 193 35.60 20.37 7.63
N ASN A 194 36.82 20.36 8.16
CA ASN A 194 37.81 19.31 7.92
C ASN A 194 37.98 18.29 9.08
N ASN A 195 37.11 18.37 10.08
CA ASN A 195 37.20 17.55 11.29
C ASN A 195 36.76 16.09 11.10
N LEU A 196 36.06 15.79 10.01
CA LEU A 196 35.56 14.44 9.69
C LEU A 196 36.47 13.71 8.72
N PHE A 197 36.92 12.51 9.11
CA PHE A 197 37.61 11.58 8.23
C PHE A 197 36.84 10.27 8.11
N THR A 198 36.65 9.79 6.88
CA THR A 198 36.07 8.48 6.58
C THR A 198 37.15 7.57 5.99
N ALA A 199 37.32 6.38 6.57
CA ALA A 199 38.29 5.42 6.07
C ALA A 199 37.97 5.00 4.63
N PRO A 200 38.99 4.88 3.74
CA PRO A 200 38.77 4.50 2.35
C PRO A 200 38.38 3.02 2.19
N SER A 201 38.78 2.17 3.13
CA SER A 201 38.37 0.77 3.23
C SER A 201 37.26 0.59 4.24
N GLN A 202 36.39 -0.40 4.01
CA GLN A 202 35.39 -0.82 4.99
C GLN A 202 36.02 -1.78 6.01
N LEU A 203 35.54 -1.73 7.25
CA LEU A 203 35.77 -2.76 8.25
C LEU A 203 34.91 -3.97 7.87
N VAL A 204 35.55 -5.05 7.43
CA VAL A 204 34.88 -6.31 7.09
C VAL A 204 34.99 -7.26 8.27
N VAL A 205 33.86 -7.60 8.87
CA VAL A 205 33.74 -8.61 9.93
C VAL A 205 33.27 -9.90 9.29
N ALA A 206 34.10 -10.95 9.35
CA ALA A 206 33.80 -12.25 8.79
C ALA A 206 32.94 -13.10 9.74
N GLN A 207 32.32 -14.14 9.21
CA GLN A 207 31.69 -15.16 10.03
C GLN A 207 32.72 -15.98 10.81
N ALA A 208 32.36 -16.40 12.02
CA ALA A 208 33.21 -17.29 12.83
C ALA A 208 33.21 -18.74 12.30
N PRO A 209 34.29 -19.52 12.52
CA PRO A 209 34.33 -20.94 12.16
C PRO A 209 33.33 -21.78 12.96
N GLY A 210 32.53 -22.62 12.27
CA GLY A 210 31.53 -23.49 12.90
C GLY A 210 30.17 -23.50 12.17
N PRO A 211 29.21 -24.33 12.61
CA PRO A 211 27.82 -24.26 12.16
C PRO A 211 27.11 -23.03 12.74
N ASP A 212 26.11 -22.53 12.02
CA ASP A 212 25.29 -21.37 12.42
C ASP A 212 23.93 -21.48 11.73
N LEU A 213 22.94 -21.99 12.44
CA LEU A 213 21.58 -22.10 12.02
C LEU A 213 20.86 -20.75 12.19
N GLN A 214 20.08 -20.43 11.18
CA GLN A 214 19.26 -19.25 11.12
C GLN A 214 17.90 -19.66 10.60
N VAL A 215 16.85 -19.31 11.33
CA VAL A 215 15.50 -19.43 10.78
C VAL A 215 15.24 -18.22 9.88
N LEU A 216 15.00 -18.47 8.59
CA LEU A 216 14.72 -17.42 7.60
C LEU A 216 13.24 -17.04 7.58
N SER A 217 12.35 -18.03 7.71
CA SER A 217 10.91 -17.83 7.66
C SER A 217 10.14 -19.01 8.25
N VAL A 218 8.87 -18.75 8.58
CA VAL A 218 7.85 -19.78 8.85
C VAL A 218 6.63 -19.48 7.99
N THR A 219 6.12 -20.47 7.27
CA THR A 219 4.93 -20.33 6.42
C THR A 219 3.80 -21.16 6.98
N SER A 220 2.65 -20.55 7.24
CA SER A 220 1.40 -21.23 7.61
C SER A 220 0.62 -21.66 6.38
N ASN A 221 -0.05 -22.81 6.48
CA ASN A 221 -1.03 -23.25 5.50
C ASN A 221 -2.33 -23.69 6.22
N PRO A 222 -3.47 -23.02 5.99
CA PRO A 222 -3.61 -21.85 5.12
C PRO A 222 -2.87 -20.61 5.69
N PRO A 223 -2.42 -19.66 4.84
CA PRO A 223 -1.70 -18.47 5.29
C PRO A 223 -2.58 -17.53 6.13
N ASN A 224 -3.88 -17.50 5.85
CA ASN A 224 -4.88 -16.69 6.56
C ASN A 224 -6.01 -17.61 7.07
N PRO A 225 -5.81 -18.33 8.18
CA PRO A 225 -6.79 -19.30 8.65
C PRO A 225 -8.06 -18.63 9.18
N ALA A 226 -9.20 -19.20 8.80
CA ALA A 226 -10.46 -18.94 9.49
C ALA A 226 -10.40 -19.49 10.92
N VAL A 227 -11.20 -18.91 11.82
CA VAL A 227 -11.36 -19.42 13.19
C VAL A 227 -11.80 -20.89 13.15
N GLY A 228 -11.09 -21.76 13.86
CA GLY A 228 -11.33 -23.21 13.92
C GLY A 228 -10.59 -24.03 12.87
N ALA A 229 -9.93 -23.41 11.88
CA ALA A 229 -9.19 -24.13 10.85
C ALA A 229 -7.93 -24.81 11.42
N ALA A 230 -7.60 -26.00 10.90
CA ALA A 230 -6.32 -26.64 11.18
C ALA A 230 -5.21 -25.99 10.31
N VAL A 231 -4.12 -25.59 10.95
CA VAL A 231 -2.99 -24.86 10.35
C VAL A 231 -1.73 -25.70 10.45
N THR A 232 -1.07 -25.92 9.32
CA THR A 232 0.23 -26.59 9.22
C THR A 232 1.33 -25.56 8.96
N PHE A 233 2.60 -25.89 9.25
CA PHE A 233 3.72 -24.96 9.11
C PHE A 233 4.88 -25.57 8.34
N THR A 234 5.60 -24.74 7.57
CA THR A 234 6.92 -25.06 7.00
C THR A 234 7.93 -24.03 7.45
N VAL A 235 9.11 -24.44 7.91
CA VAL A 235 10.16 -23.54 8.42
C VAL A 235 11.39 -23.63 7.52
N ALA A 236 11.87 -22.50 7.01
CA ALA A 236 13.11 -22.42 6.26
C ALA A 236 14.28 -22.22 7.23
N VAL A 237 15.11 -23.26 7.42
CA VAL A 237 16.30 -23.22 8.29
C VAL A 237 17.55 -23.20 7.43
N LYS A 238 18.32 -22.11 7.48
CA LYS A 238 19.60 -21.97 6.80
C LYS A 238 20.74 -22.26 7.76
N ASN A 239 21.68 -23.10 7.38
CA ASN A 239 22.99 -23.11 8.03
C ASN A 239 23.85 -22.05 7.32
N ARG A 240 23.90 -20.84 7.86
CA ARG A 240 24.76 -19.79 7.33
C ARG A 240 26.23 -20.01 7.67
N GLY A 241 26.56 -20.96 8.57
CA GLY A 241 27.91 -21.22 9.06
C GLY A 241 28.87 -21.80 8.00
N THR A 242 30.12 -21.95 8.41
CA THR A 242 31.22 -22.47 7.58
C THR A 242 31.38 -23.99 7.67
N ALA A 243 30.68 -24.66 8.59
CA ALA A 243 30.68 -26.11 8.75
C ALA A 243 29.24 -26.66 8.78
N ALA A 244 29.06 -27.93 8.42
CA ALA A 244 27.78 -28.63 8.58
C ALA A 244 27.44 -28.80 10.06
N THR A 245 26.14 -28.86 10.40
CA THR A 245 25.71 -29.08 11.81
C THR A 245 26.15 -30.43 12.37
N GLY A 246 26.29 -31.45 11.52
CA GLY A 246 26.86 -32.75 11.87
C GLY A 246 25.95 -33.65 12.73
N ALA A 247 24.80 -33.15 13.18
CA ALA A 247 23.81 -33.87 13.97
C ALA A 247 22.38 -33.56 13.48
N THR A 248 21.44 -34.46 13.81
CA THR A 248 20.01 -34.19 13.68
C THR A 248 19.58 -33.28 14.82
N THR A 249 18.91 -32.17 14.49
CA THR A 249 18.37 -31.19 15.45
C THR A 249 16.85 -31.24 15.48
N VAL A 250 16.21 -30.41 16.31
CA VAL A 250 14.74 -30.25 16.32
C VAL A 250 14.37 -28.87 15.82
N THR A 251 13.55 -28.79 14.77
CA THR A 251 12.85 -27.55 14.42
C THR A 251 11.50 -27.52 15.11
N ARG A 252 11.25 -26.47 15.88
CA ARG A 252 10.03 -26.27 16.68
C ARG A 252 9.22 -25.10 16.15
N VAL A 253 7.90 -25.25 16.15
CA VAL A 253 6.97 -24.13 16.02
C VAL A 253 6.10 -24.05 17.27
N ALA A 254 6.08 -22.88 17.92
CA ALA A 254 5.16 -22.55 19.01
C ALA A 254 4.17 -21.48 18.55
N VAL A 255 2.88 -21.72 18.72
CA VAL A 255 1.80 -20.81 18.30
C VAL A 255 0.55 -21.04 19.15
N GLY A 256 -0.06 -19.99 19.68
CA GLY A 256 -1.33 -20.08 20.43
C GLY A 256 -1.32 -21.12 21.58
N GLY A 257 -0.19 -21.27 22.27
CA GLY A 257 0.01 -22.28 23.33
C GLY A 257 0.27 -23.72 22.83
N THR A 258 0.20 -23.97 21.52
CA THR A 258 0.54 -25.25 20.90
C THR A 258 2.03 -25.28 20.55
N THR A 259 2.69 -26.42 20.79
CA THR A 259 4.09 -26.68 20.38
C THR A 259 4.14 -27.88 19.45
N LEU A 260 4.72 -27.69 18.26
CA LEU A 260 4.91 -28.72 17.24
C LEU A 260 6.41 -28.88 16.99
N ASN A 261 6.90 -30.13 16.91
CA ASN A 261 8.32 -30.44 16.72
C ASN A 261 8.50 -31.33 15.50
N THR A 262 9.60 -31.17 14.78
CA THR A 262 10.03 -32.09 13.72
C THR A 262 11.54 -32.24 13.74
N ASN A 263 12.02 -33.47 13.50
CA ASN A 263 13.45 -33.75 13.41
C ASN A 263 14.00 -33.19 12.11
N THR A 264 15.10 -32.45 12.20
CA THR A 264 15.77 -31.80 11.08
C THR A 264 17.14 -32.45 10.90
N PRO A 265 17.40 -33.15 9.77
CA PRO A 265 18.70 -33.75 9.49
C PRO A 265 19.83 -32.70 9.43
N SER A 266 21.07 -33.18 9.46
CA SER A 266 22.25 -32.30 9.36
C SER A 266 22.17 -31.39 8.12
N ILE A 267 22.34 -30.08 8.32
CA ILE A 267 22.31 -29.08 7.24
C ILE A 267 23.75 -28.73 6.87
N ALA A 268 24.10 -28.87 5.59
CA ALA A 268 25.43 -28.50 5.08
C ALA A 268 25.68 -26.98 5.18
N ALA A 269 26.94 -26.57 5.27
CA ALA A 269 27.32 -25.15 5.25
C ALA A 269 26.75 -24.44 4.02
N GLY A 270 26.13 -23.28 4.23
CA GLY A 270 25.48 -22.47 3.20
C GLY A 270 24.11 -22.98 2.71
N ALA A 271 23.68 -24.18 3.09
CA ALA A 271 22.42 -24.77 2.63
C ALA A 271 21.20 -24.29 3.43
N THR A 272 20.03 -24.34 2.80
CA THR A 272 18.73 -24.10 3.43
C THR A 272 17.87 -25.35 3.34
N SER A 273 17.25 -25.75 4.45
CA SER A 273 16.30 -26.85 4.54
C SER A 273 14.90 -26.30 4.83
N ASN A 274 13.91 -26.67 4.03
CA ASN A 274 12.49 -26.37 4.28
C ASN A 274 11.85 -27.52 5.05
N VAL A 275 11.71 -27.34 6.36
CA VAL A 275 11.24 -28.37 7.29
C VAL A 275 9.72 -28.29 7.42
N ALA A 276 9.01 -29.28 6.88
CA ALA A 276 7.56 -29.43 7.08
C ALA A 276 7.27 -29.92 8.50
N ILE A 277 6.56 -29.11 9.28
CA ILE A 277 6.30 -29.38 10.69
C ILE A 277 5.17 -30.41 10.84
N SER A 278 5.44 -31.46 11.58
CA SER A 278 4.50 -32.54 11.88
C SER A 278 3.41 -32.05 12.85
N GLY A 279 2.15 -32.28 12.47
CA GLY A 279 0.96 -31.87 13.25
C GLY A 279 0.34 -30.56 12.76
N SER A 280 -0.65 -30.06 13.49
CA SER A 280 -1.37 -28.83 13.16
C SER A 280 -1.75 -28.05 14.41
N TRP A 281 -1.88 -26.73 14.27
CA TRP A 281 -2.51 -25.85 15.25
C TRP A 281 -3.95 -25.54 14.85
N THR A 282 -4.89 -25.56 15.78
CA THR A 282 -6.27 -25.11 15.51
C THR A 282 -6.36 -23.61 15.73
N ALA A 283 -6.67 -22.87 14.68
CA ALA A 283 -6.67 -21.42 14.70
C ALA A 283 -7.78 -20.87 15.63
N THR A 284 -7.43 -19.95 16.52
CA THR A 284 -8.35 -19.26 17.43
C THR A 284 -8.46 -17.79 17.06
N ALA A 285 -9.64 -17.19 17.14
CA ALA A 285 -9.86 -15.79 16.76
C ALA A 285 -8.85 -14.83 17.41
N GLY A 286 -8.39 -13.83 16.63
CA GLY A 286 -7.45 -12.81 17.07
C GLY A 286 -6.01 -13.08 16.66
N GLY A 287 -5.08 -12.29 17.20
CA GLY A 287 -3.66 -12.42 16.95
C GLY A 287 -3.03 -13.57 17.74
N ALA A 288 -2.15 -14.32 17.09
CA ALA A 288 -1.21 -15.24 17.69
C ALA A 288 0.19 -14.97 17.15
N THR A 289 1.20 -15.39 17.90
CA THR A 289 2.60 -15.25 17.50
C THR A 289 3.15 -16.63 17.18
N ILE A 290 3.55 -16.85 15.93
CA ILE A 290 4.29 -18.04 15.51
C ILE A 290 5.76 -17.81 15.86
N THR A 291 6.32 -18.68 16.68
CA THR A 291 7.75 -18.70 17.00
C THR A 291 8.35 -19.98 16.43
N ALA A 292 9.15 -19.85 15.38
CA ALA A 292 9.90 -20.96 14.80
C ALA A 292 11.33 -20.95 15.36
N THR A 293 11.81 -22.09 15.85
CA THR A 293 13.13 -22.23 16.44
C THR A 293 13.87 -23.39 15.79
N ALA A 294 15.03 -23.12 15.19
CA ALA A 294 16.00 -24.13 14.79
C ALA A 294 16.77 -24.62 16.01
N ASP A 295 17.20 -25.89 15.97
CA ASP A 295 17.83 -26.59 17.09
C ASP A 295 17.22 -26.29 18.47
N ALA A 296 15.89 -26.42 18.57
CA ALA A 296 15.11 -26.08 19.76
C ALA A 296 15.43 -26.96 21.00
N THR A 297 16.37 -27.87 20.88
CA THR A 297 16.91 -28.75 21.93
C THR A 297 18.38 -28.49 22.25
N ASN A 298 19.02 -27.53 21.56
CA ASN A 298 20.39 -27.08 21.78
C ASN A 298 21.42 -28.23 21.71
N VAL A 299 21.34 -29.03 20.65
CA VAL A 299 22.18 -30.21 20.40
C VAL A 299 23.47 -29.83 19.67
N VAL A 300 23.45 -28.77 18.87
CA VAL A 300 24.59 -28.26 18.10
C VAL A 300 25.05 -26.97 18.77
N ALA A 301 26.35 -26.86 19.05
CA ALA A 301 26.93 -25.60 19.51
C ALA A 301 27.21 -24.72 18.29
N GLU A 302 26.60 -23.54 18.25
CA GLU A 302 26.62 -22.67 17.08
C GLU A 302 27.46 -21.42 17.31
N THR A 303 27.91 -20.78 16.23
CA THR A 303 28.68 -19.54 16.34
C THR A 303 27.81 -18.35 16.73
N ASN A 304 26.50 -18.44 16.49
CA ASN A 304 25.51 -17.47 16.92
C ASN A 304 24.24 -18.21 17.34
N GLU A 305 23.86 -18.11 18.61
CA GLU A 305 22.64 -18.74 19.14
C GLU A 305 21.42 -17.80 19.09
N THR A 306 21.63 -16.53 18.75
CA THR A 306 20.60 -15.48 18.85
C THR A 306 19.72 -15.37 17.60
N ASN A 307 20.11 -15.98 16.50
CA ASN A 307 19.41 -16.02 15.21
C ASN A 307 18.69 -17.36 14.95
N ASN A 308 18.69 -18.27 15.93
CA ASN A 308 17.99 -19.54 15.88
C ASN A 308 16.47 -19.44 15.95
N THR A 309 15.94 -18.26 16.23
CA THR A 309 14.48 -18.04 16.35
C THR A 309 14.00 -16.98 15.38
N PHE A 310 12.89 -17.28 14.71
CA PHE A 310 12.14 -16.33 13.89
C PHE A 310 10.71 -16.25 14.40
N THR A 311 10.20 -15.03 14.51
CA THR A 311 8.86 -14.77 15.02
C THR A 311 8.03 -14.06 13.97
N GLN A 312 6.82 -14.56 13.75
CA GLN A 312 5.84 -14.00 12.83
C GLN A 312 4.47 -13.92 13.49
N ALA A 313 3.85 -12.74 13.46
CA ALA A 313 2.45 -12.62 13.85
C ALA A 313 1.57 -13.35 12.82
N ILE A 314 0.60 -14.10 13.30
CA ILE A 314 -0.53 -14.61 12.51
C ILE A 314 -1.80 -14.09 13.14
N VAL A 315 -2.65 -13.45 12.35
CA VAL A 315 -3.95 -13.04 12.83
C VAL A 315 -5.01 -13.91 12.19
N VAL A 316 -5.69 -14.67 13.03
CA VAL A 316 -6.75 -15.58 12.63
C VAL A 316 -8.03 -14.79 12.44
N GLY A 317 -8.72 -15.08 11.33
CA GLY A 317 -9.98 -14.44 10.99
C GLY A 317 -9.85 -13.09 10.28
N ARG A 318 -8.68 -12.74 9.74
CA ARG A 318 -8.57 -11.69 8.71
C ARG A 318 -8.91 -12.26 7.34
N GLY A 319 -9.51 -11.42 6.50
CA GLY A 319 -9.89 -11.77 5.14
C GLY A 319 -11.16 -12.60 5.09
N ALA A 320 -11.64 -12.84 3.87
CA ALA A 320 -12.76 -13.72 3.62
C ALA A 320 -12.38 -15.19 3.80
N ALA A 321 -13.23 -15.94 4.49
CA ALA A 321 -13.19 -17.39 4.50
C ALA A 321 -13.73 -17.89 3.16
N VAL A 322 -12.81 -18.13 2.22
CA VAL A 322 -13.08 -18.58 0.87
C VAL A 322 -12.90 -20.10 0.76
N PRO A 323 -13.66 -20.80 -0.10
CA PRO A 323 -13.58 -22.26 -0.24
C PRO A 323 -12.42 -22.76 -1.14
N TRP A 324 -11.61 -21.84 -1.69
CA TRP A 324 -10.47 -22.17 -2.54
C TRP A 324 -9.13 -21.92 -1.85
N VAL A 325 -8.08 -22.53 -2.40
CA VAL A 325 -6.69 -22.14 -2.13
C VAL A 325 -6.14 -21.46 -3.38
N GLU A 326 -5.52 -20.30 -3.20
CA GLU A 326 -4.85 -19.53 -4.24
C GLU A 326 -3.38 -19.95 -4.34
N TYR A 327 -2.86 -20.05 -5.56
CA TYR A 327 -1.47 -20.41 -5.85
C TYR A 327 -0.87 -19.43 -6.86
N GLU A 328 0.18 -18.73 -6.44
CA GLU A 328 0.92 -17.78 -7.28
C GLU A 328 1.83 -18.51 -8.28
N ALA A 329 1.87 -18.06 -9.53
CA ALA A 329 2.61 -18.71 -10.62
C ALA A 329 4.12 -18.70 -10.41
N GLU A 330 4.65 -17.61 -9.85
CA GLU A 330 6.07 -17.45 -9.56
C GLU A 330 6.57 -18.33 -8.41
N ALA A 331 5.66 -18.81 -7.55
CA ALA A 331 5.96 -19.76 -6.49
C ALA A 331 5.90 -21.22 -6.97
N ALA A 332 5.34 -21.46 -8.17
CA ALA A 332 5.18 -22.78 -8.77
C ALA A 332 6.43 -23.23 -9.53
N ARG A 333 6.44 -24.48 -10.02
CA ARG A 333 7.48 -24.94 -10.96
C ARG A 333 7.13 -24.43 -12.35
N TYR A 334 7.99 -23.66 -13.00
CA TYR A 334 7.70 -23.16 -14.35
C TYR A 334 8.87 -23.30 -15.33
N GLN A 335 8.53 -23.36 -16.61
CA GLN A 335 9.42 -23.09 -17.74
C GLN A 335 8.84 -21.93 -18.53
N GLY A 336 9.36 -20.73 -18.31
CA GLY A 336 8.85 -19.49 -18.86
C GLY A 336 9.74 -18.33 -18.43
N THR A 337 9.28 -17.09 -18.63
CA THR A 337 9.97 -15.88 -18.18
C THR A 337 9.25 -15.31 -16.97
N LEU A 338 9.95 -15.19 -15.84
CA LEU A 338 9.44 -14.47 -14.67
C LEU A 338 9.34 -12.98 -15.01
N LEU A 339 8.18 -12.39 -14.74
CA LEU A 339 7.94 -10.95 -14.74
C LEU A 339 7.90 -10.49 -13.28
N GLU A 340 8.59 -9.42 -12.94
CA GLU A 340 8.64 -8.86 -11.58
C GLU A 340 8.66 -7.33 -11.66
N ALA A 341 7.83 -6.69 -10.85
CA ALA A 341 7.78 -5.24 -10.79
C ALA A 341 8.95 -4.67 -9.98
N ASP A 342 9.40 -3.49 -10.36
CA ASP A 342 10.27 -2.70 -9.51
C ASP A 342 9.53 -2.17 -8.26
N PRO A 343 10.25 -1.73 -7.21
CA PRO A 343 9.63 -1.19 -6.00
C PRO A 343 8.84 0.12 -6.18
N LEU A 344 9.09 0.89 -7.26
CA LEU A 344 8.34 2.11 -7.55
C LEU A 344 6.93 1.80 -8.06
N ARG A 345 6.76 0.65 -8.73
CA ARG A 345 5.47 0.14 -9.24
C ARG A 345 4.77 1.17 -10.11
N THR A 346 5.53 1.71 -11.06
CA THR A 346 5.09 2.78 -11.96
C THR A 346 3.71 2.48 -12.56
N PHE A 347 2.80 3.45 -12.49
CA PHE A 347 1.42 3.34 -12.93
C PHE A 347 1.21 4.04 -14.29
N GLY A 348 0.10 3.73 -14.97
CA GLY A 348 -0.28 4.40 -16.23
C GLY A 348 0.50 3.93 -17.46
N HIS A 349 1.36 2.92 -17.30
CA HIS A 349 2.17 2.32 -18.36
C HIS A 349 1.91 0.82 -18.47
N THR A 350 2.11 0.25 -19.66
CA THR A 350 1.96 -1.20 -19.86
C THR A 350 3.05 -1.95 -19.10
N ASN A 351 2.68 -2.50 -17.94
CA ASN A 351 3.54 -3.36 -17.16
C ASN A 351 2.68 -4.46 -16.52
N PHE A 352 2.89 -5.70 -16.98
CA PHE A 352 2.14 -6.84 -16.49
C PHE A 352 2.50 -7.16 -15.03
N ALA A 353 3.77 -7.03 -14.66
CA ALA A 353 4.21 -7.39 -13.32
C ALA A 353 3.59 -6.47 -12.26
N THR A 354 3.42 -5.17 -12.56
CA THR A 354 2.76 -4.26 -11.63
C THR A 354 1.29 -4.60 -11.42
N GLU A 355 0.59 -5.18 -12.39
CA GLU A 355 -0.81 -5.60 -12.26
C GLU A 355 -0.99 -7.07 -11.84
N SER A 356 0.12 -7.77 -11.58
CA SER A 356 0.13 -9.18 -11.13
C SER A 356 -0.03 -9.25 -9.60
N SER A 357 -0.65 -10.32 -9.10
CA SER A 357 -0.62 -10.64 -7.67
C SER A 357 0.82 -10.83 -7.22
N GLY A 358 1.13 -10.41 -5.99
CA GLY A 358 2.52 -10.44 -5.51
C GLY A 358 3.49 -9.54 -6.30
N ARG A 359 2.98 -8.79 -7.29
CA ARG A 359 3.71 -8.03 -8.31
C ARG A 359 4.62 -8.89 -9.20
N LYS A 360 4.26 -10.16 -9.40
CA LYS A 360 5.03 -11.13 -10.19
C LYS A 360 4.11 -12.08 -10.96
N SER A 361 4.56 -12.55 -12.11
CA SER A 361 3.82 -13.54 -12.91
C SER A 361 4.77 -14.26 -13.86
N VAL A 362 4.29 -15.33 -14.53
CA VAL A 362 5.09 -16.11 -15.47
C VAL A 362 4.57 -15.97 -16.89
N ARG A 363 5.43 -15.53 -17.81
CA ARG A 363 5.14 -15.39 -19.23
C ARG A 363 5.59 -16.61 -20.04
N LEU A 364 4.70 -17.13 -20.88
CA LEU A 364 4.91 -18.24 -21.81
C LEU A 364 4.86 -17.74 -23.26
N ASN A 365 6.02 -17.67 -23.91
CA ASN A 365 6.23 -17.18 -25.28
C ASN A 365 6.44 -18.31 -26.31
N SER A 366 6.59 -19.57 -25.90
CA SER A 366 6.91 -20.67 -26.82
C SER A 366 6.19 -21.96 -26.46
N THR A 367 5.91 -22.78 -27.48
CA THR A 367 5.33 -24.11 -27.28
C THR A 367 6.19 -24.96 -26.35
N GLY A 368 5.56 -25.67 -25.41
CA GLY A 368 6.19 -26.48 -24.38
C GLY A 368 6.47 -25.73 -23.07
N GLN A 369 6.39 -24.40 -23.05
CA GLN A 369 6.50 -23.62 -21.81
C GLN A 369 5.26 -23.80 -20.92
N PHE A 370 5.47 -23.80 -19.61
CA PHE A 370 4.41 -24.12 -18.64
C PHE A 370 4.59 -23.44 -17.27
N VAL A 371 3.51 -23.46 -16.49
CA VAL A 371 3.50 -23.27 -15.02
C VAL A 371 2.80 -24.49 -14.40
N GLU A 372 3.43 -25.11 -13.39
CA GLU A 372 2.96 -26.33 -12.73
C GLU A 372 2.86 -26.15 -11.21
N PHE A 373 1.62 -26.18 -10.73
CA PHE A 373 1.22 -26.00 -9.35
C PHE A 373 1.01 -27.36 -8.68
N THR A 374 1.35 -27.48 -7.40
CA THR A 374 1.04 -28.69 -6.60
C THR A 374 0.00 -28.33 -5.56
N SER A 375 -1.17 -28.96 -5.62
CA SER A 375 -2.28 -28.62 -4.72
C SER A 375 -2.01 -29.06 -3.29
N THR A 376 -2.43 -28.27 -2.31
CA THR A 376 -2.50 -28.62 -0.89
C THR A 376 -3.93 -29.00 -0.46
N ASN A 377 -4.93 -28.70 -1.29
CA ASN A 377 -6.33 -29.04 -1.09
C ASN A 377 -6.86 -30.03 -2.14
N GLN A 378 -7.99 -30.65 -1.81
CA GLN A 378 -8.81 -31.36 -2.78
C GLN A 378 -9.48 -30.32 -3.71
N SER A 379 -9.60 -30.63 -4.99
CA SER A 379 -10.23 -29.71 -5.95
C SER A 379 -10.84 -30.39 -7.17
N ASN A 380 -11.93 -29.84 -7.68
CA ASN A 380 -12.58 -30.20 -8.93
C ASN A 380 -12.90 -28.97 -9.80
N SER A 381 -12.25 -27.84 -9.54
CA SER A 381 -12.38 -26.62 -10.34
C SER A 381 -11.06 -25.88 -10.42
N ILE A 382 -10.95 -24.99 -11.39
CA ILE A 382 -9.81 -24.10 -11.53
C ILE A 382 -10.30 -22.74 -11.98
N VAL A 383 -9.80 -21.68 -11.34
CA VAL A 383 -9.79 -20.32 -11.90
C VAL A 383 -8.35 -19.98 -12.25
N VAL A 384 -8.12 -19.34 -13.38
CA VAL A 384 -6.81 -18.90 -13.86
C VAL A 384 -6.87 -17.40 -14.12
N ARG A 385 -6.16 -16.61 -13.30
CA ARG A 385 -5.93 -15.19 -13.63
C ARG A 385 -4.81 -15.11 -14.65
N ASN A 386 -5.12 -14.54 -15.80
CA ASN A 386 -4.25 -14.61 -16.97
C ASN A 386 -4.31 -13.35 -17.83
N SER A 387 -3.33 -13.20 -18.69
CA SER A 387 -3.33 -12.21 -19.77
C SER A 387 -2.88 -12.85 -21.07
N ILE A 388 -3.70 -12.68 -22.11
CA ILE A 388 -3.37 -12.97 -23.50
C ILE A 388 -3.41 -11.65 -24.32
N PRO A 389 -2.80 -11.59 -25.51
CA PRO A 389 -2.81 -10.38 -26.32
C PRO A 389 -4.23 -9.91 -26.63
N ASP A 390 -4.41 -8.62 -26.78
CA ASP A 390 -5.59 -8.07 -27.44
C ASP A 390 -5.56 -8.33 -28.96
N ALA A 391 -6.71 -8.18 -29.63
CA ALA A 391 -6.78 -8.15 -31.07
C ALA A 391 -6.08 -6.90 -31.64
N PRO A 392 -5.54 -6.94 -32.87
CA PRO A 392 -4.82 -5.79 -33.46
C PRO A 392 -5.61 -4.47 -33.51
N ASN A 393 -6.95 -4.55 -33.57
CA ASN A 393 -7.84 -3.39 -33.61
C ASN A 393 -8.68 -3.25 -32.32
N GLY A 394 -8.31 -3.95 -31.25
CA GLY A 394 -9.07 -3.99 -30.01
C GLY A 394 -10.23 -4.97 -30.05
N GLY A 395 -10.89 -5.09 -28.90
CA GLY A 395 -12.07 -5.94 -28.73
C GLY A 395 -11.78 -7.39 -28.35
N GLY A 396 -10.52 -7.73 -28.09
CA GLY A 396 -10.08 -9.02 -27.56
C GLY A 396 -10.03 -10.16 -28.58
N ILE A 397 -9.40 -11.24 -28.15
CA ILE A 397 -9.39 -12.55 -28.81
C ILE A 397 -9.75 -13.64 -27.80
N ASP A 398 -10.19 -14.79 -28.31
CA ASP A 398 -10.23 -16.02 -27.53
C ASP A 398 -9.05 -16.91 -27.95
N ALA A 399 -8.42 -17.55 -26.97
CA ALA A 399 -7.37 -18.52 -27.16
C ALA A 399 -7.55 -19.69 -26.17
N THR A 400 -6.72 -20.72 -26.30
CA THR A 400 -6.70 -21.83 -25.33
C THR A 400 -5.35 -21.96 -24.66
N ILE A 401 -5.35 -22.53 -23.45
CA ILE A 401 -4.16 -23.05 -22.76
C ILE A 401 -4.45 -24.49 -22.34
N SER A 402 -3.48 -25.39 -22.53
CA SER A 402 -3.67 -26.80 -22.24
C SER A 402 -3.46 -27.10 -20.76
N LEU A 403 -4.44 -27.74 -20.11
CA LEU A 403 -4.39 -28.18 -18.72
C LEU A 403 -4.01 -29.67 -18.65
N TYR A 404 -2.93 -29.94 -17.93
CA TYR A 404 -2.48 -31.27 -17.58
C TYR A 404 -2.63 -31.50 -16.07
N VAL A 405 -3.00 -32.71 -15.69
CA VAL A 405 -3.01 -33.16 -14.29
C VAL A 405 -2.13 -34.38 -14.15
N ASN A 406 -1.12 -34.31 -13.28
CA ASN A 406 -0.08 -35.33 -13.13
C ASN A 406 0.50 -35.76 -14.49
N ASP A 407 0.84 -34.76 -15.31
CA ASP A 407 1.39 -34.91 -16.66
C ASP A 407 0.47 -35.59 -17.70
N THR A 408 -0.80 -35.82 -17.35
CA THR A 408 -1.84 -36.32 -18.27
C THR A 408 -2.70 -35.15 -18.75
N PHE A 409 -2.88 -35.02 -20.06
CA PHE A 409 -3.78 -33.99 -20.64
C PHE A 409 -5.21 -34.21 -20.14
N VAL A 410 -5.85 -33.15 -19.64
CA VAL A 410 -7.24 -33.19 -19.14
C VAL A 410 -8.18 -32.47 -20.10
N GLN A 411 -7.92 -31.18 -20.34
CA GLN A 411 -8.73 -30.35 -21.23
C GLN A 411 -7.96 -29.10 -21.64
N LYS A 412 -8.49 -28.36 -22.62
CA LYS A 412 -8.08 -26.99 -22.90
C LYS A 412 -8.97 -26.02 -22.13
N LEU A 413 -8.39 -25.01 -21.49
CA LEU A 413 -9.12 -23.90 -20.90
C LEU A 413 -9.21 -22.78 -21.92
N THR A 414 -10.40 -22.22 -22.12
CA THR A 414 -10.60 -21.03 -22.96
C THR A 414 -10.19 -19.80 -22.15
N LEU A 415 -9.31 -18.99 -22.71
CA LEU A 415 -8.88 -17.70 -22.20
C LEU A 415 -9.39 -16.61 -23.14
N SER A 416 -9.73 -15.44 -22.60
CA SER A 416 -10.20 -14.31 -23.40
C SER A 416 -9.50 -13.02 -22.99
N SER A 417 -9.24 -12.15 -23.96
CA SER A 417 -8.86 -10.74 -23.70
C SER A 417 -10.01 -9.77 -23.92
N ARG A 418 -11.23 -10.26 -24.15
CA ARG A 418 -12.42 -9.44 -24.49
C ARG A 418 -12.76 -8.38 -23.43
N HIS A 419 -12.54 -8.71 -22.17
CA HIS A 419 -12.82 -7.81 -21.05
C HIS A 419 -11.57 -7.21 -20.44
N SER A 420 -10.37 -7.44 -20.98
CA SER A 420 -9.13 -6.79 -20.52
C SER A 420 -8.70 -5.70 -21.52
N TRP A 421 -7.55 -5.06 -21.26
CA TRP A 421 -6.94 -4.06 -22.12
C TRP A 421 -7.73 -2.76 -22.24
N LEU A 422 -7.42 -1.82 -21.33
CA LEU A 422 -7.80 -0.42 -21.44
C LEU A 422 -6.59 0.42 -21.82
N TYR A 423 -6.72 1.24 -22.86
CA TYR A 423 -5.64 2.01 -23.43
C TYR A 423 -5.82 3.51 -23.23
N GLY A 424 -4.71 4.18 -22.92
CA GLY A 424 -4.65 5.63 -22.82
C GLY A 424 -3.68 6.11 -21.77
N THR A 425 -3.31 7.39 -21.86
CA THR A 425 -2.38 8.06 -20.94
C THR A 425 -3.09 8.92 -19.90
N THR A 426 -4.41 9.02 -19.98
CA THR A 426 -5.20 9.78 -19.00
C THR A 426 -5.38 8.98 -17.72
N ASP A 427 -5.54 9.68 -16.61
CA ASP A 427 -6.00 9.10 -15.34
C ASP A 427 -7.52 9.15 -15.19
N ASP A 428 -8.21 9.82 -16.11
CA ASP A 428 -9.67 9.78 -16.21
C ASP A 428 -10.10 8.41 -16.75
N PRO A 429 -10.91 7.61 -16.02
CA PRO A 429 -11.22 6.25 -16.44
C PRO A 429 -12.17 6.24 -17.64
N GLU A 430 -13.08 7.21 -17.75
CA GLU A 430 -13.94 7.40 -18.93
C GLU A 430 -13.14 7.86 -20.17
N GLY A 431 -11.92 8.38 -19.97
CA GLY A 431 -11.00 8.70 -21.06
C GLY A 431 -10.16 7.53 -21.56
N LEU A 432 -10.24 6.35 -20.92
CA LEU A 432 -9.59 5.13 -21.41
C LEU A 432 -10.46 4.45 -22.47
N THR A 433 -9.81 3.92 -23.50
CA THR A 433 -10.50 3.27 -24.63
C THR A 433 -10.16 1.80 -24.71
N ASN A 434 -10.96 1.03 -25.44
CA ASN A 434 -10.65 -0.35 -25.84
C ASN A 434 -10.01 -0.42 -27.25
N THR A 435 -9.50 0.71 -27.76
CA THR A 435 -8.80 0.78 -29.04
C THR A 435 -7.29 0.80 -28.79
N PRO A 436 -6.52 -0.13 -29.38
CA PRO A 436 -5.09 -0.24 -29.10
C PRO A 436 -4.31 1.03 -29.40
N GLN A 437 -3.55 1.49 -28.41
CA GLN A 437 -2.61 2.60 -28.50
C GLN A 437 -1.44 2.38 -27.51
N ALA A 438 -0.52 3.34 -27.45
CA ALA A 438 0.56 3.30 -26.46
C ALA A 438 -0.02 3.38 -25.04
N ASN A 439 0.57 2.59 -24.12
CA ASN A 439 0.16 2.45 -22.73
C ASN A 439 -1.25 1.84 -22.55
N ALA A 440 -1.24 0.63 -22.03
CA ALA A 440 -2.39 -0.18 -21.69
C ALA A 440 -2.34 -0.54 -20.20
N ARG A 441 -3.50 -0.66 -19.59
CA ARG A 441 -3.71 -1.08 -18.21
C ARG A 441 -4.92 -2.02 -18.12
N ARG A 442 -5.19 -2.58 -16.94
CA ARG A 442 -6.24 -3.60 -16.74
C ARG A 442 -6.00 -4.80 -17.67
N LEU A 443 -4.77 -5.30 -17.62
CA LEU A 443 -4.16 -6.25 -18.56
C LEU A 443 -4.59 -7.70 -18.33
N PHE A 444 -5.16 -8.01 -17.17
CA PHE A 444 -5.54 -9.36 -16.77
C PHE A 444 -7.06 -9.53 -16.77
N ASP A 445 -7.47 -10.78 -16.97
CA ASP A 445 -8.83 -11.27 -16.79
C ASP A 445 -8.78 -12.66 -16.14
N GLU A 446 -9.93 -13.24 -15.85
CA GLU A 446 -10.02 -14.59 -15.27
C GLU A 446 -10.75 -15.57 -16.20
N ALA A 447 -10.24 -16.80 -16.26
CA ALA A 447 -10.91 -17.93 -16.90
C ALA A 447 -11.21 -18.99 -15.84
N HIS A 448 -12.37 -19.66 -15.92
CA HIS A 448 -12.74 -20.67 -14.93
C HIS A 448 -13.34 -21.93 -15.57
N ALA A 449 -13.14 -23.08 -14.93
CA ALA A 449 -13.70 -24.35 -15.38
C ALA A 449 -13.99 -25.31 -14.22
N LEU A 450 -15.11 -26.04 -14.33
CA LEU A 450 -15.33 -27.26 -13.56
C LEU A 450 -14.62 -28.44 -14.24
N LEU A 451 -14.00 -29.30 -13.44
CA LEU A 451 -13.33 -30.51 -13.87
C LEU A 451 -14.28 -31.71 -13.70
N SER A 452 -14.15 -32.70 -14.57
CA SER A 452 -15.04 -33.89 -14.55
C SER A 452 -14.85 -34.81 -13.34
N THR A 453 -13.80 -34.60 -12.55
CA THR A 453 -13.49 -35.39 -11.36
C THR A 453 -12.84 -34.51 -10.28
N SER A 454 -12.86 -35.00 -9.04
CA SER A 454 -12.14 -34.38 -7.92
C SER A 454 -10.75 -34.99 -7.78
N TYR A 455 -9.75 -34.12 -7.60
CA TYR A 455 -8.36 -34.48 -7.43
C TYR A 455 -7.93 -34.29 -5.97
N PRO A 456 -7.19 -35.23 -5.36
CA PRO A 456 -6.74 -35.12 -3.97
C PRO A 456 -5.62 -34.08 -3.79
N PRO A 457 -5.32 -33.65 -2.55
CA PRO A 457 -4.08 -32.92 -2.23
C PRO A 457 -2.82 -33.63 -2.77
N GLY A 458 -1.82 -32.85 -3.17
CA GLY A 458 -0.57 -33.32 -3.79
C GLY A 458 -0.66 -33.48 -5.31
N THR A 459 -1.81 -33.18 -5.92
CA THR A 459 -2.00 -33.26 -7.37
C THR A 459 -1.26 -32.13 -8.07
N ARG A 460 -0.56 -32.45 -9.17
CA ARG A 460 0.12 -31.45 -10.01
C ARG A 460 -0.80 -30.96 -11.12
N PHE A 461 -1.13 -29.67 -11.13
CA PHE A 461 -1.88 -28.98 -12.17
C PHE A 461 -0.91 -28.15 -13.02
N LYS A 462 -0.77 -28.47 -14.30
CA LYS A 462 0.15 -27.81 -15.22
C LYS A 462 -0.61 -27.11 -16.34
N LEU A 463 -0.46 -25.80 -16.43
CA LEU A 463 -0.91 -24.97 -17.56
C LEU A 463 0.25 -24.86 -18.54
N GLN A 464 0.10 -25.44 -19.73
CA GLN A 464 1.15 -25.53 -20.74
C GLN A 464 0.66 -24.95 -22.07
N ARG A 465 1.54 -24.20 -22.73
CA ARG A 465 1.31 -23.73 -24.10
C ARG A 465 1.70 -24.84 -25.08
N ASP A 466 0.71 -25.54 -25.63
CA ASP A 466 0.90 -26.55 -26.66
C ASP A 466 0.83 -25.97 -28.08
N ALA A 467 1.02 -26.81 -29.10
CA ALA A 467 1.00 -26.38 -30.51
C ALA A 467 -0.34 -25.78 -30.95
N GLY A 468 -1.44 -26.17 -30.31
CA GLY A 468 -2.78 -25.62 -30.57
C GLY A 468 -3.15 -24.42 -29.68
N ASP A 469 -2.23 -23.95 -28.84
CA ASP A 469 -2.43 -22.78 -27.97
C ASP A 469 -1.79 -21.57 -28.69
N THR A 470 -2.63 -20.86 -29.44
CA THR A 470 -2.21 -19.98 -30.55
C THR A 470 -1.96 -18.51 -30.19
N ALA A 471 -2.22 -18.08 -28.95
CA ALA A 471 -1.92 -16.69 -28.57
C ALA A 471 -0.41 -16.43 -28.64
N SER A 472 -0.01 -15.22 -29.03
CA SER A 472 1.41 -14.89 -29.20
C SER A 472 2.19 -14.97 -27.89
N PHE A 473 1.52 -14.69 -26.76
CA PHE A 473 2.00 -14.95 -25.41
C PHE A 473 0.85 -15.35 -24.48
N TYR A 474 1.23 -15.91 -23.34
CA TYR A 474 0.35 -16.14 -22.20
C TYR A 474 1.07 -15.65 -20.96
N ILE A 475 0.40 -14.90 -20.10
CA ILE A 475 0.92 -14.57 -18.78
C ILE A 475 0.00 -15.22 -17.77
N ILE A 476 0.57 -16.07 -16.93
CA ILE A 476 -0.14 -16.74 -15.85
C ILE A 476 0.27 -16.05 -14.56
N ASP A 477 -0.71 -15.51 -13.86
CA ASP A 477 -0.53 -14.80 -12.60
C ASP A 477 -0.73 -15.78 -11.43
N LEU A 478 -1.94 -16.33 -11.31
CA LEU A 478 -2.30 -17.25 -10.25
C LEU A 478 -3.37 -18.25 -10.68
N ILE A 479 -3.58 -19.28 -9.86
CA ILE A 479 -4.76 -20.14 -9.93
C ILE A 479 -5.49 -20.23 -8.59
N ASP A 480 -6.82 -20.30 -8.63
CA ASP A 480 -7.65 -20.72 -7.48
C ASP A 480 -8.10 -22.16 -7.69
N LEU A 481 -7.88 -23.04 -6.71
CA LEU A 481 -8.39 -24.42 -6.73
C LEU A 481 -9.42 -24.62 -5.63
N GLU A 482 -10.66 -24.95 -6.00
CA GLU A 482 -11.80 -25.16 -5.09
C GLU A 482 -12.32 -26.60 -5.20
N GLN A 483 -12.82 -27.16 -4.10
CA GLN A 483 -13.69 -28.34 -4.15
C GLN A 483 -15.14 -27.87 -4.19
N VAL A 484 -15.68 -27.74 -5.38
CA VAL A 484 -17.05 -27.29 -5.63
C VAL A 484 -18.04 -28.42 -5.34
N ALA A 485 -19.07 -28.12 -4.57
CA ALA A 485 -20.16 -29.05 -4.29
C ALA A 485 -21.00 -29.32 -5.56
N PRO A 486 -21.67 -30.48 -5.66
CA PRO A 486 -22.70 -30.71 -6.68
C PRO A 486 -23.78 -29.60 -6.66
N PRO A 487 -24.46 -29.34 -7.79
CA PRO A 487 -25.52 -28.34 -7.84
C PRO A 487 -26.61 -28.65 -6.81
N ALA A 488 -27.06 -27.62 -6.08
CA ALA A 488 -28.13 -27.78 -5.11
C ALA A 488 -29.44 -28.15 -5.82
N SER A 489 -30.27 -28.95 -5.14
CA SER A 489 -31.62 -29.26 -5.60
C SER A 489 -32.59 -28.12 -5.29
N GLN A 490 -33.65 -27.99 -6.11
CA GLN A 490 -34.73 -27.05 -5.88
C GLN A 490 -35.28 -27.14 -4.44
N PRO A 491 -35.24 -26.05 -3.66
CA PRO A 491 -35.82 -26.03 -2.32
C PRO A 491 -37.34 -26.19 -2.37
N ALA A 492 -37.89 -26.82 -1.31
CA ALA A 492 -39.34 -26.93 -1.16
C ALA A 492 -39.99 -25.54 -1.11
N GLY A 493 -41.08 -25.36 -1.87
CA GLY A 493 -41.82 -24.10 -1.95
C GLY A 493 -41.32 -23.11 -3.01
N CYS A 494 -40.14 -23.32 -3.61
CA CYS A 494 -39.71 -22.50 -4.73
C CYS A 494 -40.29 -23.01 -6.05
N THR A 495 -40.45 -22.11 -7.01
CA THR A 495 -40.90 -22.42 -8.38
C THR A 495 -39.77 -22.12 -9.36
N SER A 496 -39.49 -23.06 -10.27
CA SER A 496 -38.39 -22.92 -11.22
C SER A 496 -38.74 -21.96 -12.35
N ILE A 497 -37.77 -21.13 -12.78
CA ILE A 497 -37.88 -20.29 -13.99
C ILE A 497 -38.17 -21.11 -15.27
N THR A 498 -37.86 -22.41 -15.29
CA THR A 498 -38.22 -23.30 -16.41
C THR A 498 -39.72 -23.51 -16.56
N GLN A 499 -40.49 -23.39 -15.47
CA GLN A 499 -41.96 -23.41 -15.53
C GLN A 499 -42.52 -22.14 -16.16
N TYR A 500 -41.72 -21.06 -16.19
CA TYR A 500 -42.03 -19.83 -16.90
C TYR A 500 -41.47 -19.81 -18.32
N GLY A 501 -40.86 -20.90 -18.80
CA GLY A 501 -40.40 -21.06 -20.18
C GLY A 501 -38.92 -20.75 -20.42
N ALA A 502 -38.12 -20.49 -19.36
CA ALA A 502 -36.67 -20.37 -19.49
C ALA A 502 -36.04 -21.73 -19.87
N VAL A 503 -35.00 -21.74 -20.70
CA VAL A 503 -34.30 -22.96 -21.12
C VAL A 503 -32.78 -22.78 -20.95
N PRO A 504 -32.10 -23.61 -20.15
CA PRO A 504 -30.69 -23.39 -19.87
C PRO A 504 -29.81 -23.74 -21.08
N ASN A 505 -28.74 -22.97 -21.28
CA ASN A 505 -27.67 -23.20 -22.25
C ASN A 505 -28.10 -23.20 -23.73
N ASP A 506 -29.24 -22.60 -24.09
CA ASP A 506 -29.72 -22.54 -25.47
C ASP A 506 -29.32 -21.26 -26.22
N GLY A 507 -28.76 -20.27 -25.51
CA GLY A 507 -28.33 -18.98 -26.05
C GLY A 507 -29.47 -17.99 -26.29
N ILE A 508 -30.71 -18.33 -25.92
CA ILE A 508 -31.92 -17.52 -26.08
C ILE A 508 -32.13 -16.68 -24.82
N ASP A 509 -32.66 -15.47 -24.98
CA ASP A 509 -32.96 -14.56 -23.87
C ASP A 509 -34.09 -15.10 -22.98
N ASP A 510 -33.77 -15.33 -21.69
CA ASP A 510 -34.66 -15.82 -20.65
C ASP A 510 -35.27 -14.70 -19.80
N THR A 511 -34.94 -13.43 -20.07
CA THR A 511 -35.35 -12.29 -19.23
C THR A 511 -36.85 -12.28 -18.93
N ALA A 512 -37.69 -12.49 -19.94
CA ALA A 512 -39.14 -12.47 -19.74
C ALA A 512 -39.64 -13.58 -18.81
N ALA A 513 -39.00 -14.75 -18.80
CA ALA A 513 -39.34 -15.85 -17.90
C ALA A 513 -38.88 -15.55 -16.46
N ILE A 514 -37.67 -15.01 -16.30
CA ILE A 514 -37.13 -14.58 -15.00
C ILE A 514 -38.00 -13.47 -14.40
N GLN A 515 -38.33 -12.44 -15.18
CA GLN A 515 -39.16 -11.32 -14.76
C GLN A 515 -40.53 -11.79 -14.27
N ARG A 516 -41.21 -12.70 -15.01
CA ARG A 516 -42.50 -13.24 -14.59
C ARG A 516 -42.42 -14.02 -13.27
N ALA A 517 -41.41 -14.86 -13.11
CA ALA A 517 -41.21 -15.60 -11.86
C ALA A 517 -41.00 -14.66 -10.68
N VAL A 518 -40.16 -13.64 -10.85
CA VAL A 518 -39.89 -12.62 -9.81
C VAL A 518 -41.14 -11.80 -9.48
N THR A 519 -41.92 -11.41 -10.50
CA THR A 519 -43.19 -10.71 -10.28
C THR A 519 -44.23 -11.57 -9.56
N ASP A 520 -44.31 -12.87 -9.88
CA ASP A 520 -45.21 -13.81 -9.18
C ASP A 520 -44.83 -13.97 -7.71
N ASP A 521 -43.53 -14.03 -7.40
CA ASP A 521 -43.04 -14.10 -6.01
C ASP A 521 -43.36 -12.81 -5.26
N GLN A 522 -43.04 -11.65 -5.87
CA GLN A 522 -43.36 -10.33 -5.33
C GLN A 522 -44.86 -10.15 -5.04
N ASN A 523 -45.72 -10.75 -5.86
CA ASN A 523 -47.18 -10.70 -5.70
C ASN A 523 -47.74 -11.83 -4.79
N GLY A 524 -46.89 -12.70 -4.25
CA GLY A 524 -47.29 -13.81 -3.37
C GLY A 524 -47.98 -14.99 -4.08
N VAL A 525 -47.83 -15.10 -5.40
CA VAL A 525 -48.33 -16.24 -6.21
C VAL A 525 -47.44 -17.47 -5.99
N ILE A 526 -46.14 -17.26 -5.87
CA ILE A 526 -45.15 -18.28 -5.45
C ILE A 526 -44.43 -17.76 -4.19
N SER A 527 -43.68 -18.63 -3.51
CA SER A 527 -42.98 -18.28 -2.27
C SER A 527 -41.47 -18.10 -2.42
N CYS A 528 -40.90 -18.54 -3.54
CA CYS A 528 -39.56 -18.20 -3.97
C CYS A 528 -39.33 -18.56 -5.44
N VAL A 529 -38.42 -17.84 -6.09
CA VAL A 529 -37.89 -18.14 -7.42
C VAL A 529 -36.70 -19.09 -7.30
N TRP A 530 -36.72 -20.17 -8.08
CA TRP A 530 -35.60 -21.11 -8.22
C TRP A 530 -34.95 -20.99 -9.60
N ILE A 531 -33.64 -20.74 -9.61
CA ILE A 531 -32.79 -20.74 -10.81
C ILE A 531 -31.98 -22.04 -10.80
N PRO A 532 -32.31 -23.04 -11.64
CA PRO A 532 -31.57 -24.29 -11.69
C PRO A 532 -30.12 -24.12 -12.20
N ALA A 533 -29.36 -25.20 -12.14
CA ALA A 533 -28.07 -25.27 -12.81
C ALA A 533 -28.21 -25.07 -14.33
N GLY A 534 -27.36 -24.22 -14.91
CA GLY A 534 -27.37 -23.81 -16.30
C GLY A 534 -26.88 -22.38 -16.48
N GLN A 535 -26.55 -22.03 -17.72
CA GLN A 535 -26.36 -20.66 -18.16
C GLN A 535 -27.68 -20.12 -18.71
N TRP A 536 -28.08 -18.94 -18.23
CA TRP A 536 -29.35 -18.29 -18.54
C TRP A 536 -29.06 -16.88 -19.05
N ARG A 537 -29.58 -16.55 -20.21
CA ARG A 537 -29.29 -15.26 -20.83
C ARG A 537 -30.27 -14.21 -20.32
N GLN A 538 -29.76 -13.11 -19.76
CA GLN A 538 -30.57 -12.02 -19.22
C GLN A 538 -30.13 -10.70 -19.87
N GLU A 539 -30.95 -10.17 -20.77
CA GLU A 539 -30.66 -8.96 -21.55
C GLU A 539 -31.40 -7.70 -21.06
N GLN A 540 -32.30 -7.83 -20.09
CA GLN A 540 -32.94 -6.67 -19.42
C GLN A 540 -32.81 -6.74 -17.90
N LYS A 541 -32.83 -5.57 -17.25
CA LYS A 541 -32.81 -5.44 -15.78
C LYS A 541 -34.11 -6.02 -15.22
N ILE A 542 -34.01 -6.87 -14.21
CA ILE A 542 -35.19 -7.37 -13.48
C ILE A 542 -35.59 -6.33 -12.43
N LEU A 543 -36.81 -5.82 -12.56
CA LEU A 543 -37.32 -4.70 -11.76
C LEU A 543 -38.86 -4.74 -11.67
N THR A 544 -39.47 -3.88 -10.87
CA THR A 544 -40.93 -3.75 -10.79
C THR A 544 -41.42 -2.80 -11.88
N ASP A 545 -42.45 -3.17 -12.64
CA ASP A 545 -43.09 -2.23 -13.57
C ASP A 545 -43.63 -1.01 -12.81
N ASP A 546 -43.30 0.22 -13.25
CA ASP A 546 -43.81 1.43 -12.60
C ASP A 546 -45.25 1.70 -13.05
N PRO A 547 -46.28 1.42 -12.22
CA PRO A 547 -47.67 1.56 -12.65
C PRO A 547 -48.05 3.01 -12.95
N LEU A 548 -47.25 3.97 -12.50
CA LEU A 548 -47.50 5.40 -12.64
C LEU A 548 -46.63 6.06 -13.72
N ASN A 549 -45.68 5.33 -14.32
CA ASN A 549 -44.74 5.85 -15.33
C ASN A 549 -44.14 7.22 -14.93
N ARG A 550 -43.61 7.33 -13.71
CA ARG A 550 -43.27 8.61 -13.04
C ARG A 550 -42.01 9.27 -13.57
N GLY A 551 -41.21 8.58 -14.37
CA GLY A 551 -39.94 9.07 -14.88
C GLY A 551 -39.70 8.69 -16.33
N GLN A 552 -38.61 9.20 -16.90
CA GLN A 552 -38.12 8.80 -18.22
C GLN A 552 -37.71 7.32 -18.26
N TYR A 553 -37.29 6.79 -17.12
CA TYR A 553 -36.74 5.46 -16.92
C TYR A 553 -37.52 4.74 -15.80
N ASN A 554 -37.67 3.42 -15.87
CA ASN A 554 -38.31 2.67 -14.80
C ASN A 554 -37.29 2.34 -13.70
N GLN A 555 -37.39 3.00 -12.54
CA GLN A 555 -36.45 2.83 -11.43
C GLN A 555 -37.17 2.40 -10.14
N VAL A 556 -38.21 1.58 -10.30
CA VAL A 556 -38.91 0.91 -9.20
C VAL A 556 -38.31 -0.48 -9.04
N GLY A 557 -37.57 -0.68 -7.95
CA GLY A 557 -36.91 -1.95 -7.67
C GLY A 557 -37.89 -3.05 -7.26
N ILE A 558 -37.45 -4.29 -7.30
CA ILE A 558 -38.20 -5.43 -6.75
C ILE A 558 -38.26 -5.34 -5.22
N SER A 559 -39.32 -5.89 -4.64
CA SER A 559 -39.49 -5.95 -3.21
C SER A 559 -40.21 -7.21 -2.74
N ASN A 560 -39.87 -7.69 -1.54
CA ASN A 560 -40.45 -8.92 -0.98
C ASN A 560 -40.21 -10.16 -1.85
N VAL A 561 -39.02 -10.26 -2.45
CA VAL A 561 -38.66 -11.36 -3.35
C VAL A 561 -37.60 -12.25 -2.73
N THR A 562 -37.74 -13.57 -2.87
CA THR A 562 -36.69 -14.57 -2.60
C THR A 562 -36.26 -15.29 -3.88
N ILE A 563 -35.00 -15.12 -4.28
CA ILE A 563 -34.37 -15.79 -5.43
C ILE A 563 -33.26 -16.70 -4.92
N ARG A 564 -33.24 -17.96 -5.35
CA ARG A 564 -32.19 -18.94 -5.01
C ARG A 564 -31.70 -19.67 -6.23
N GLY A 565 -30.38 -19.83 -6.34
CA GLY A 565 -29.73 -20.63 -7.36
C GLY A 565 -29.19 -21.97 -6.84
N ALA A 566 -28.67 -22.77 -7.76
CA ALA A 566 -28.04 -24.06 -7.49
C ALA A 566 -26.57 -23.96 -7.02
N GLY A 567 -26.06 -22.75 -6.79
CA GLY A 567 -24.67 -22.43 -6.45
C GLY A 567 -24.03 -21.53 -7.51
N MET A 568 -23.09 -20.67 -7.11
CA MET A 568 -22.42 -19.70 -8.00
C MET A 568 -21.77 -20.34 -9.23
N TRP A 569 -21.22 -21.56 -9.09
CA TRP A 569 -20.63 -22.32 -10.20
C TRP A 569 -21.66 -22.95 -11.15
N HIS A 570 -22.93 -23.02 -10.76
CA HIS A 570 -23.96 -23.81 -11.43
C HIS A 570 -25.05 -22.94 -12.04
N SER A 571 -25.52 -21.90 -11.35
CA SER A 571 -26.62 -21.03 -11.82
C SER A 571 -26.06 -19.68 -12.28
N GLN A 572 -25.81 -19.56 -13.57
CA GLN A 572 -25.08 -18.43 -14.15
C GLN A 572 -26.02 -17.60 -15.03
N LEU A 573 -26.26 -16.36 -14.63
CA LEU A 573 -26.92 -15.36 -15.47
C LEU A 573 -25.85 -14.63 -16.28
N TYR A 574 -26.07 -14.42 -17.57
CA TYR A 574 -25.13 -13.67 -18.41
C TYR A 574 -25.84 -12.80 -19.43
N THR A 575 -25.17 -11.74 -19.88
CA THR A 575 -25.66 -10.86 -20.95
C THR A 575 -24.67 -10.83 -22.11
N LEU A 576 -25.16 -10.71 -23.35
CA LEU A 576 -24.32 -10.39 -24.51
C LEU A 576 -24.43 -8.91 -24.88
N THR A 577 -25.34 -8.17 -24.25
CA THR A 577 -25.59 -6.77 -24.52
C THR A 577 -24.51 -5.92 -23.89
N GLU A 578 -23.62 -5.39 -24.71
CA GLU A 578 -22.55 -4.49 -24.28
C GLU A 578 -23.14 -3.12 -23.92
N PRO A 579 -23.18 -2.71 -22.64
CA PRO A 579 -24.03 -1.60 -22.22
C PRO A 579 -23.60 -0.26 -22.84
N GLN A 580 -22.32 -0.11 -23.17
CA GLN A 580 -21.79 1.07 -23.86
C GLN A 580 -22.33 1.26 -25.30
N ASP A 581 -22.85 0.20 -25.92
CA ASP A 581 -23.30 0.20 -27.33
C ASP A 581 -24.82 0.21 -27.48
N VAL A 582 -25.58 0.12 -26.37
CA VAL A 582 -27.04 0.07 -26.43
C VAL A 582 -27.65 1.43 -26.74
N VAL A 583 -28.63 1.45 -27.65
CA VAL A 583 -29.42 2.65 -28.00
C VAL A 583 -30.91 2.36 -27.78
N GLY A 584 -31.59 3.23 -27.01
CA GLY A 584 -33.07 3.25 -26.92
C GLY A 584 -33.74 2.07 -26.19
N GLY A 585 -32.97 1.23 -25.49
CA GLY A 585 -33.50 0.03 -24.79
C GLY A 585 -32.81 -0.28 -23.44
N ILE A 586 -32.08 0.67 -22.87
CA ILE A 586 -31.51 0.55 -21.51
C ILE A 586 -32.54 1.01 -20.47
N ASN A 587 -32.57 0.34 -19.31
CA ASN A 587 -33.44 0.76 -18.22
C ASN A 587 -33.09 2.17 -17.74
N HIS A 588 -31.82 2.39 -17.42
CA HIS A 588 -31.25 3.69 -17.09
C HIS A 588 -29.77 3.70 -17.49
N PRO A 589 -29.22 4.78 -18.08
CA PRO A 589 -27.84 4.81 -18.60
C PRO A 589 -26.78 4.42 -17.58
N HIS A 590 -26.94 4.85 -16.33
CA HIS A 590 -26.00 4.54 -15.25
C HIS A 590 -26.18 3.12 -14.66
N GLU A 591 -27.38 2.54 -14.77
CA GLU A 591 -27.70 1.24 -14.12
C GLU A 591 -27.58 0.06 -15.10
N GLY A 592 -27.66 0.34 -16.40
CA GLY A 592 -27.61 -0.65 -17.47
C GLY A 592 -28.86 -1.51 -17.56
N ASN A 593 -28.68 -2.69 -18.14
CA ASN A 593 -29.76 -3.53 -18.65
C ASN A 593 -29.65 -5.00 -18.19
N PHE A 594 -28.88 -5.32 -17.15
CA PHE A 594 -28.81 -6.71 -16.65
C PHE A 594 -28.74 -6.70 -15.12
N GLY A 595 -28.90 -7.86 -14.49
CA GLY A 595 -28.98 -7.99 -13.04
C GLY A 595 -30.33 -7.51 -12.47
N PHE A 596 -30.31 -6.97 -11.25
CA PHE A 596 -31.53 -6.70 -10.47
C PHE A 596 -31.56 -5.29 -9.89
N ASP A 597 -32.72 -4.63 -9.98
CA ASP A 597 -33.04 -3.40 -9.26
C ASP A 597 -33.84 -3.75 -8.01
N ILE A 598 -33.46 -3.25 -6.83
CA ILE A 598 -33.97 -3.72 -5.52
C ILE A 598 -34.39 -2.52 -4.66
N ASP A 599 -35.64 -2.52 -4.19
CA ASP A 599 -36.15 -1.48 -3.28
C ASP A 599 -36.29 -1.94 -1.82
N GLY A 600 -36.50 -3.24 -1.53
CA GLY A 600 -36.65 -3.68 -0.15
C GLY A 600 -36.94 -5.16 0.06
N ASN A 601 -36.70 -5.66 1.28
CA ASN A 601 -37.05 -7.00 1.73
C ASN A 601 -36.75 -8.12 0.72
N THR A 602 -35.60 -8.05 0.06
CA THR A 602 -35.24 -8.99 -1.02
C THR A 602 -34.13 -9.92 -0.56
N GLN A 603 -34.22 -11.20 -0.93
CA GLN A 603 -33.21 -12.20 -0.65
C GLN A 603 -32.74 -12.83 -1.95
N ILE A 604 -31.45 -12.73 -2.26
CA ILE A 604 -30.84 -13.36 -3.45
C ILE A 604 -29.66 -14.21 -2.99
N SER A 605 -29.65 -15.48 -3.38
CA SER A 605 -28.51 -16.35 -3.07
C SER A 605 -28.12 -17.34 -4.15
N ASP A 606 -26.84 -17.72 -4.11
CA ASP A 606 -26.30 -18.90 -4.79
C ASP A 606 -26.37 -18.84 -6.33
N ILE A 607 -26.12 -17.66 -6.89
CA ILE A 607 -26.10 -17.38 -8.34
C ILE A 607 -24.82 -16.66 -8.77
N ALA A 608 -24.50 -16.71 -10.06
CA ALA A 608 -23.53 -15.82 -10.68
C ALA A 608 -24.22 -14.87 -11.69
N ILE A 609 -23.66 -13.67 -11.85
CA ILE A 609 -24.09 -12.64 -12.81
C ILE A 609 -22.85 -12.19 -13.59
N PHE A 610 -22.79 -12.52 -14.87
CA PHE A 610 -21.71 -12.15 -15.76
C PHE A 610 -22.16 -11.06 -16.73
N GLY A 611 -21.60 -9.87 -16.52
CA GLY A 611 -21.76 -8.73 -17.41
C GLY A 611 -20.99 -8.92 -18.72
N SER A 612 -21.09 -7.92 -19.57
CA SER A 612 -20.47 -7.86 -20.90
C SER A 612 -19.68 -6.56 -21.10
N GLY A 613 -19.43 -5.81 -20.02
CA GLY A 613 -18.76 -4.52 -20.06
C GLY A 613 -17.35 -4.63 -20.64
N ARG A 614 -16.94 -3.59 -21.36
CA ARG A 614 -15.59 -3.46 -21.95
C ARG A 614 -14.86 -2.18 -21.55
N ILE A 615 -15.59 -1.20 -21.05
CA ILE A 615 -15.11 0.11 -20.59
C ILE A 615 -16.00 0.57 -19.43
N ARG A 616 -15.52 1.51 -18.61
CA ARG A 616 -16.30 2.10 -17.51
C ARG A 616 -17.46 2.96 -18.02
N GLY A 617 -17.17 3.80 -19.03
CA GLY A 617 -18.14 4.61 -19.76
C GLY A 617 -17.46 5.32 -20.93
N GLY A 618 -18.16 5.48 -22.05
CA GLY A 618 -17.66 6.18 -23.25
C GLY A 618 -18.30 7.57 -23.45
N ASP A 619 -17.96 8.24 -24.56
CA ASP A 619 -18.54 9.54 -24.96
C ASP A 619 -20.07 9.57 -24.78
N GLY A 620 -20.57 10.54 -23.98
CA GLY A 620 -22.01 10.79 -23.83
C GLY A 620 -22.72 10.01 -22.71
N ASN A 621 -22.05 9.71 -21.59
CA ASN A 621 -22.63 9.08 -20.38
C ASN A 621 -23.19 7.65 -20.61
N LYS A 622 -22.53 6.86 -21.45
CA LYS A 622 -22.89 5.45 -21.69
C LYS A 622 -22.14 4.52 -20.76
N GLU A 623 -22.61 4.39 -19.52
CA GLU A 623 -21.94 3.57 -18.49
C GLU A 623 -22.22 2.07 -18.64
N GLY A 624 -21.26 1.25 -18.21
CA GLY A 624 -21.21 -0.21 -18.46
C GLY A 624 -22.18 -1.08 -17.63
N GLY A 625 -23.22 -0.52 -17.02
CA GLY A 625 -24.24 -1.25 -16.24
C GLY A 625 -23.82 -1.78 -14.87
N VAL A 626 -24.78 -1.91 -13.96
CA VAL A 626 -24.58 -2.32 -12.56
C VAL A 626 -25.18 -3.71 -12.32
N GLY A 627 -24.47 -4.60 -11.62
CA GLY A 627 -24.98 -5.94 -11.30
C GLY A 627 -26.23 -5.90 -10.41
N LEU A 628 -26.14 -5.19 -9.28
CA LEU A 628 -27.27 -4.97 -8.36
C LEU A 628 -27.37 -3.49 -8.01
N ASN A 629 -28.55 -2.88 -8.14
CA ASN A 629 -28.74 -1.47 -7.82
C ASN A 629 -30.10 -1.23 -7.16
N GLY A 630 -30.32 -0.01 -6.65
CA GLY A 630 -31.60 0.39 -6.08
C GLY A 630 -31.47 0.89 -4.65
N ARG A 631 -32.59 0.98 -3.93
CA ARG A 631 -32.64 1.53 -2.57
C ARG A 631 -32.32 0.52 -1.49
N PHE A 632 -32.51 -0.77 -1.77
CA PHE A 632 -32.33 -1.93 -0.89
C PHE A 632 -33.17 -1.98 0.39
N GLY A 633 -33.64 -0.85 0.92
CA GLY A 633 -34.62 -0.78 2.00
C GLY A 633 -34.28 -1.63 3.23
N LEU A 634 -35.32 -2.07 3.95
CA LEU A 634 -35.21 -2.93 5.12
C LEU A 634 -35.13 -4.40 4.75
N ASN A 635 -34.48 -5.21 5.59
CA ASN A 635 -34.48 -6.69 5.54
C ASN A 635 -33.89 -7.33 4.27
N THR A 636 -33.20 -6.58 3.42
CA THR A 636 -32.54 -7.15 2.24
C THR A 636 -31.27 -7.88 2.63
N LYS A 637 -31.08 -9.09 2.08
CA LYS A 637 -29.93 -9.95 2.34
C LYS A 637 -29.48 -10.65 1.07
N ILE A 638 -28.24 -10.44 0.67
CA ILE A 638 -27.67 -11.00 -0.54
C ILE A 638 -26.47 -11.86 -0.15
N SER A 639 -26.45 -13.13 -0.56
CA SER A 639 -25.42 -14.06 -0.10
C SER A 639 -24.95 -15.01 -1.19
N ASN A 640 -23.65 -15.31 -1.25
CA ASN A 640 -23.08 -16.25 -2.23
C ASN A 640 -23.43 -15.85 -3.68
N VAL A 641 -23.16 -14.58 -4.03
CA VAL A 641 -23.35 -14.08 -5.38
C VAL A 641 -21.99 -13.74 -6.00
N TRP A 642 -21.74 -14.27 -7.19
CA TRP A 642 -20.54 -13.99 -7.98
C TRP A 642 -20.89 -13.00 -9.10
N ILE A 643 -20.26 -11.83 -9.15
CA ILE A 643 -20.47 -10.82 -10.19
C ILE A 643 -19.16 -10.55 -10.92
N GLU A 644 -19.17 -10.61 -12.25
CA GLU A 644 -18.04 -10.19 -13.10
C GLU A 644 -18.45 -9.29 -14.25
N HIS A 645 -17.48 -8.53 -14.77
CA HIS A 645 -17.58 -7.75 -16.01
C HIS A 645 -18.75 -6.76 -16.05
N ALA A 646 -19.24 -6.36 -14.88
CA ALA A 646 -20.12 -5.21 -14.69
C ALA A 646 -19.30 -3.93 -14.60
N ASN A 647 -19.92 -2.77 -14.84
CA ASN A 647 -19.28 -1.52 -14.48
C ASN A 647 -19.11 -1.46 -12.97
N VAL A 648 -20.21 -1.49 -12.23
CA VAL A 648 -20.23 -1.58 -10.77
C VAL A 648 -20.83 -2.94 -10.37
N GLY A 649 -20.25 -3.59 -9.37
CA GLY A 649 -20.84 -4.81 -8.82
C GLY A 649 -22.20 -4.52 -8.16
N VAL A 650 -22.21 -3.65 -7.16
CA VAL A 650 -23.42 -3.23 -6.43
C VAL A 650 -23.39 -1.73 -6.11
N TRP A 651 -24.46 -1.02 -6.46
CA TRP A 651 -24.66 0.38 -6.06
C TRP A 651 -25.89 0.52 -5.15
N VAL A 652 -25.67 0.77 -3.85
CA VAL A 652 -26.72 0.81 -2.84
C VAL A 652 -27.12 2.24 -2.53
N GLY A 653 -28.32 2.61 -2.94
CA GLY A 653 -28.91 3.92 -2.71
C GLY A 653 -29.39 4.57 -4.01
N ARG A 654 -30.31 5.52 -3.86
CA ARG A 654 -30.77 6.40 -4.93
C ARG A 654 -30.90 7.81 -4.37
N ASP A 655 -30.70 8.81 -5.22
CA ASP A 655 -30.91 10.20 -4.84
C ASP A 655 -32.39 10.45 -4.47
N TYR A 656 -32.65 11.35 -3.52
CA TYR A 656 -34.00 11.59 -3.02
C TYR A 656 -34.96 12.12 -4.11
N ASP A 657 -34.46 12.87 -5.08
CA ASP A 657 -35.24 13.35 -6.22
C ASP A 657 -35.66 12.20 -7.16
N ASN A 658 -35.01 11.04 -7.08
CA ASN A 658 -35.46 9.82 -7.73
C ASN A 658 -36.70 9.26 -7.04
N ILE A 659 -37.87 9.56 -7.61
CA ILE A 659 -39.20 9.13 -7.16
C ILE A 659 -39.36 9.29 -5.64
N PRO A 660 -39.53 10.53 -5.11
CA PRO A 660 -39.50 10.82 -3.67
C PRO A 660 -40.45 9.98 -2.81
N ALA A 661 -41.56 9.49 -3.38
CA ALA A 661 -42.53 8.63 -2.72
C ALA A 661 -41.98 7.24 -2.37
N LEU A 662 -40.88 6.81 -2.99
CA LEU A 662 -40.21 5.54 -2.74
C LEU A 662 -38.97 5.68 -1.86
N TRP A 663 -38.72 6.85 -1.25
CA TRP A 663 -37.59 7.04 -0.34
C TRP A 663 -37.57 5.95 0.75
N GLY A 664 -36.47 5.19 0.79
CA GLY A 664 -36.34 4.00 1.63
C GLY A 664 -34.91 3.47 1.58
N PRO A 665 -33.96 4.17 2.21
CA PRO A 665 -32.55 3.78 2.15
C PRO A 665 -32.31 2.41 2.79
N ALA A 666 -31.19 1.79 2.44
CA ALA A 666 -30.77 0.53 3.02
C ALA A 666 -30.65 0.65 4.55
N ASP A 667 -31.31 -0.25 5.27
CA ASP A 667 -31.21 -0.32 6.73
C ASP A 667 -31.19 -1.78 7.18
N GLY A 668 -30.07 -2.20 7.80
CA GLY A 668 -29.85 -3.60 8.15
C GLY A 668 -29.45 -4.49 6.96
N LEU A 669 -28.99 -3.92 5.84
CA LEU A 669 -28.60 -4.65 4.63
C LEU A 669 -27.38 -5.53 4.89
N GLN A 670 -27.41 -6.76 4.38
CA GLN A 670 -26.29 -7.70 4.51
C GLN A 670 -25.86 -8.26 3.15
N PHE A 671 -24.56 -8.12 2.86
CA PHE A 671 -23.88 -8.84 1.80
C PHE A 671 -22.90 -9.84 2.41
N SER A 672 -22.96 -11.10 2.00
CA SER A 672 -22.07 -12.14 2.53
C SER A 672 -21.63 -13.16 1.49
N GLY A 673 -20.38 -13.63 1.54
CA GLY A 673 -19.90 -14.62 0.57
C GLY A 673 -19.90 -14.11 -0.88
N MET A 674 -19.84 -12.79 -1.08
CA MET A 674 -19.81 -12.21 -2.43
C MET A 674 -18.46 -12.51 -3.09
N ARG A 675 -18.48 -12.76 -4.40
CA ARG A 675 -17.28 -12.80 -5.25
C ARG A 675 -17.44 -11.72 -6.32
N ILE A 676 -16.83 -10.55 -6.15
CA ILE A 676 -16.94 -9.46 -7.14
C ILE A 676 -15.60 -9.29 -7.84
N ARG A 677 -15.56 -9.57 -9.14
CA ARG A 677 -14.31 -9.60 -9.91
C ARG A 677 -14.40 -8.80 -11.20
N ASN A 678 -13.26 -8.27 -11.65
CA ASN A 678 -13.09 -7.72 -13.00
C ASN A 678 -14.10 -6.60 -13.35
N THR A 679 -14.49 -5.77 -12.37
CA THR A 679 -15.39 -4.62 -12.60
C THR A 679 -14.65 -3.42 -13.19
N TYR A 680 -15.39 -2.50 -13.81
CA TYR A 680 -14.81 -1.28 -14.40
C TYR A 680 -14.86 -0.04 -13.48
N ALA A 681 -15.62 -0.14 -12.40
CA ALA A 681 -15.74 0.80 -11.31
C ALA A 681 -15.84 0.02 -9.98
N ASP A 682 -16.60 0.53 -9.02
CA ASP A 682 -16.69 0.02 -7.65
C ASP A 682 -17.12 -1.45 -7.56
N GLY A 683 -16.69 -2.11 -6.49
CA GLY A 683 -17.23 -3.42 -6.11
C GLY A 683 -18.61 -3.29 -5.45
N ILE A 684 -18.66 -2.73 -4.25
CA ILE A 684 -19.91 -2.35 -3.55
C ILE A 684 -19.79 -0.94 -2.98
N ASN A 685 -20.72 -0.06 -3.32
CA ASN A 685 -20.82 1.30 -2.75
C ASN A 685 -22.11 1.44 -1.92
N LEU A 686 -21.97 1.81 -0.63
CA LEU A 686 -23.06 2.11 0.30
C LEU A 686 -23.27 3.63 0.38
N THR A 687 -24.38 4.13 -0.15
CA THR A 687 -24.65 5.56 -0.26
C THR A 687 -26.09 5.95 0.12
N ASN A 688 -26.39 7.26 0.09
CA ASN A 688 -27.71 7.86 0.23
C ASN A 688 -28.47 7.42 1.49
N GLY A 689 -27.80 7.43 2.64
CA GLY A 689 -28.40 7.13 3.94
C GLY A 689 -28.45 5.64 4.30
N ALA A 690 -27.67 4.81 3.59
CA ALA A 690 -27.42 3.42 3.97
C ALA A 690 -26.90 3.34 5.41
N ARG A 691 -27.50 2.47 6.22
CA ARG A 691 -27.17 2.38 7.65
C ARG A 691 -27.33 0.98 8.24
N ASN A 692 -26.72 0.74 9.39
CA ASN A 692 -26.76 -0.55 10.09
C ASN A 692 -26.38 -1.74 9.19
N SER A 693 -25.61 -1.50 8.13
CA SER A 693 -25.40 -2.46 7.04
C SER A 693 -24.02 -3.09 7.10
N ARG A 694 -23.87 -4.26 6.48
CA ARG A 694 -22.61 -5.01 6.54
C ARG A 694 -22.29 -5.71 5.22
N VAL A 695 -21.05 -5.55 4.77
CA VAL A 695 -20.43 -6.41 3.76
C VAL A 695 -19.38 -7.26 4.46
N PHE A 696 -19.53 -8.58 4.42
CA PHE A 696 -18.64 -9.46 5.14
C PHE A 696 -18.33 -10.77 4.46
N ASN A 697 -17.20 -11.37 4.85
CA ASN A 697 -16.78 -12.68 4.34
C ASN A 697 -16.81 -12.76 2.80
N SER A 698 -16.38 -11.69 2.13
CA SER A 698 -16.50 -11.52 0.68
C SER A 698 -15.16 -11.24 0.02
N SER A 699 -15.00 -11.70 -1.22
CA SER A 699 -13.79 -11.58 -2.02
C SER A 699 -13.99 -10.60 -3.17
N PHE A 700 -13.02 -9.71 -3.34
CA PHE A 700 -12.97 -8.71 -4.40
C PHE A 700 -11.64 -8.85 -5.13
N ARG A 701 -11.67 -8.90 -6.47
CA ARG A 701 -10.43 -8.96 -7.26
C ARG A 701 -10.53 -8.16 -8.56
N THR A 702 -9.54 -7.33 -8.88
CA THR A 702 -9.52 -6.55 -10.14
C THR A 702 -10.71 -5.59 -10.26
N THR A 703 -11.04 -4.84 -9.21
CA THR A 703 -12.07 -3.77 -9.27
C THR A 703 -11.53 -2.51 -9.93
N GLY A 704 -12.41 -1.77 -10.60
CA GLY A 704 -12.06 -0.59 -11.41
C GLY A 704 -12.34 0.75 -10.78
N ASP A 705 -12.71 0.75 -9.51
CA ASP A 705 -12.64 1.84 -8.58
C ASP A 705 -12.59 1.20 -7.17
N ASP A 706 -13.02 1.93 -6.15
CA ASP A 706 -13.12 1.43 -4.78
C ASP A 706 -13.76 0.04 -4.70
N ALA A 707 -13.02 -0.96 -4.24
CA ALA A 707 -13.58 -2.31 -4.13
C ALA A 707 -14.76 -2.33 -3.14
N LEU A 708 -14.63 -1.55 -2.05
CA LEU A 708 -15.69 -1.24 -1.11
C LEU A 708 -15.71 0.25 -0.79
N ALA A 709 -16.87 0.88 -0.87
CA ALA A 709 -17.03 2.30 -0.56
C ALA A 709 -18.22 2.55 0.35
N ILE A 710 -18.07 3.50 1.27
CA ILE A 710 -19.17 4.18 1.96
C ILE A 710 -19.13 5.63 1.51
N TRP A 711 -20.20 6.11 0.88
CA TRP A 711 -20.35 7.52 0.52
C TRP A 711 -21.55 8.13 1.25
N ALA A 712 -21.29 9.02 2.19
CA ALA A 712 -22.34 9.78 2.86
C ALA A 712 -22.85 10.92 1.95
N ASN A 713 -23.50 10.54 0.84
CA ASN A 713 -24.03 11.47 -0.14
C ASN A 713 -25.09 12.40 0.47
N GLN A 714 -25.08 13.67 0.06
CA GLN A 714 -26.00 14.72 0.52
C GLN A 714 -27.39 14.66 -0.13
N ALA A 715 -27.57 13.91 -1.22
CA ALA A 715 -28.81 13.75 -1.97
C ALA A 715 -29.79 12.81 -1.26
N VAL A 716 -30.11 13.16 -0.01
CA VAL A 716 -31.01 12.43 0.90
C VAL A 716 -32.20 13.32 1.28
N LYS A 717 -33.27 12.72 1.81
CA LYS A 717 -34.47 13.47 2.20
C LYS A 717 -34.20 14.47 3.33
N ASP A 718 -33.46 14.05 4.35
CA ASP A 718 -33.03 14.90 5.45
C ASP A 718 -31.59 14.56 5.84
N GLN A 719 -30.67 15.51 5.73
CA GLN A 719 -29.23 15.28 5.94
C GLN A 719 -28.85 14.96 7.40
N VAL A 720 -29.74 15.23 8.36
CA VAL A 720 -29.54 14.90 9.78
C VAL A 720 -30.07 13.50 10.07
N VAL A 721 -31.24 13.16 9.53
CA VAL A 721 -31.91 11.87 9.80
C VAL A 721 -31.38 10.75 8.89
N ASP A 722 -31.03 11.07 7.65
CA ASP A 722 -30.65 10.12 6.60
C ASP A 722 -29.15 10.19 6.26
N ASN A 723 -28.31 10.52 7.25
CA ASN A 723 -26.87 10.40 7.09
C ASN A 723 -26.47 8.91 7.05
N THR A 724 -25.39 8.59 6.35
CA THR A 724 -24.87 7.22 6.22
C THR A 724 -24.07 6.84 7.47
N HIS A 725 -24.47 5.81 8.20
CA HIS A 725 -23.87 5.47 9.50
C HIS A 725 -23.98 4.01 9.92
N ASP A 726 -23.18 3.59 10.91
CA ASP A 726 -23.20 2.21 11.47
C ASP A 726 -23.04 1.13 10.39
N ASN A 727 -22.18 1.39 9.38
CA ASN A 727 -21.88 0.42 8.33
C ASN A 727 -20.53 -0.26 8.58
N HIS A 728 -20.46 -1.55 8.26
CA HIS A 728 -19.32 -2.40 8.63
C HIS A 728 -18.80 -3.20 7.43
N PHE A 729 -17.52 -3.04 7.11
CA PHE A 729 -16.79 -3.90 6.17
C PHE A 729 -15.89 -4.87 6.94
N VAL A 730 -16.30 -6.15 7.01
CA VAL A 730 -15.72 -7.09 7.97
C VAL A 730 -15.28 -8.41 7.32
N ASN A 731 -14.05 -8.85 7.56
CA ASN A 731 -13.54 -10.14 7.06
C ASN A 731 -13.60 -10.24 5.52
N ASN A 732 -13.20 -9.20 4.79
CA ASN A 732 -13.14 -9.24 3.32
C ASN A 732 -11.71 -9.40 2.82
N THR A 733 -11.53 -10.08 1.68
CA THR A 733 -10.25 -10.15 0.97
C THR A 733 -10.35 -9.36 -0.32
N ILE A 734 -9.51 -8.35 -0.47
CA ILE A 734 -9.49 -7.42 -1.60
C ILE A 734 -8.13 -7.53 -2.27
N GLN A 735 -8.11 -7.80 -3.56
CA GLN A 735 -6.89 -8.00 -4.32
C GLN A 735 -6.93 -7.19 -5.60
N LEU A 736 -5.82 -6.54 -5.93
CA LEU A 736 -5.58 -6.01 -7.27
C LEU A 736 -6.62 -4.98 -7.77
N PRO A 737 -7.18 -4.05 -6.96
CA PRO A 737 -7.89 -2.90 -7.55
C PRO A 737 -6.99 -2.22 -8.58
N TRP A 738 -7.43 -2.21 -9.84
CA TRP A 738 -6.65 -1.63 -10.94
C TRP A 738 -6.77 -0.11 -10.98
N ARG A 739 -7.74 0.43 -10.21
CA ARG A 739 -7.94 1.85 -9.96
C ARG A 739 -8.52 2.07 -8.56
N ALA A 740 -8.19 3.21 -7.97
CA ALA A 740 -8.72 3.72 -6.70
C ALA A 740 -8.42 2.76 -5.52
N ASN A 741 -9.29 2.72 -4.51
CA ASN A 741 -8.95 2.16 -3.21
C ASN A 741 -9.27 0.67 -3.10
N GLY A 742 -8.64 0.01 -2.13
CA GLY A 742 -9.22 -1.21 -1.58
C GLY A 742 -10.54 -0.90 -0.88
N ILE A 743 -10.51 -0.03 0.12
CA ILE A 743 -11.70 0.39 0.87
C ILE A 743 -11.69 1.91 1.07
N ALA A 744 -12.80 2.59 0.81
CA ALA A 744 -12.95 4.02 1.06
C ALA A 744 -14.16 4.35 1.93
N ILE A 745 -14.02 5.36 2.79
CA ILE A 745 -15.13 5.99 3.50
C ILE A 745 -15.08 7.50 3.23
N TYR A 746 -16.18 8.02 2.71
CA TYR A 746 -16.41 9.43 2.42
C TYR A 746 -17.51 9.96 3.34
N GLY A 747 -17.14 10.41 4.54
CA GLY A 747 -18.05 10.98 5.53
C GLY A 747 -18.91 9.97 6.30
N GLY A 748 -19.95 10.48 6.96
CA GLY A 748 -20.85 9.68 7.80
C GLY A 748 -20.30 9.46 9.22
N TYR A 749 -20.95 8.61 10.01
CA TYR A 749 -20.52 8.34 11.39
C TYR A 749 -20.64 6.88 11.80
N ASP A 750 -19.87 6.49 12.82
CA ASP A 750 -19.91 5.15 13.43
C ASP A 750 -19.68 3.98 12.44
N ASN A 751 -18.96 4.25 11.34
CA ASN A 751 -18.61 3.25 10.32
C ASN A 751 -17.28 2.54 10.66
N SER A 752 -17.09 1.32 10.15
CA SER A 752 -15.90 0.52 10.45
C SER A 752 -15.37 -0.35 9.30
N ILE A 753 -14.05 -0.58 9.35
CA ILE A 753 -13.27 -1.41 8.43
C ILE A 753 -12.46 -2.39 9.28
N GLU A 754 -12.93 -3.63 9.38
CA GLU A 754 -12.45 -4.60 10.36
C GLU A 754 -12.00 -5.93 9.74
N ASN A 755 -10.85 -6.45 10.18
CA ASN A 755 -10.38 -7.79 9.81
C ASN A 755 -10.23 -8.03 8.29
N ASN A 756 -9.94 -7.02 7.48
CA ASN A 756 -9.81 -7.19 6.03
C ASN A 756 -8.35 -7.48 5.63
N LEU A 757 -8.18 -8.17 4.51
CA LEU A 757 -6.90 -8.31 3.82
C LEU A 757 -6.95 -7.54 2.51
N ILE A 758 -5.99 -6.68 2.26
CA ILE A 758 -5.93 -5.84 1.07
C ILE A 758 -4.56 -6.01 0.42
N TYR A 759 -4.55 -6.42 -0.84
CA TYR A 759 -3.34 -6.69 -1.60
C TYR A 759 -3.31 -5.85 -2.87
N ASP A 760 -2.12 -5.34 -3.16
CA ASP A 760 -1.74 -4.96 -4.51
C ASP A 760 -2.61 -3.87 -5.17
N THR A 761 -2.98 -2.82 -4.44
CA THR A 761 -3.66 -1.66 -5.04
C THR A 761 -2.76 -0.95 -6.05
N MET A 762 -3.29 -0.59 -7.22
CA MET A 762 -2.44 -0.15 -8.32
C MET A 762 -1.95 1.30 -8.18
N ASN A 763 -2.86 2.25 -7.94
CA ASN A 763 -2.58 3.69 -8.02
C ASN A 763 -3.01 4.49 -6.78
N TYR A 764 -3.77 3.90 -5.87
CA TYR A 764 -4.38 4.55 -4.71
C TYR A 764 -4.17 3.72 -3.42
N PRO A 765 -4.57 4.24 -2.25
CA PRO A 765 -4.45 3.55 -0.97
C PRO A 765 -5.12 2.18 -0.90
N GLY A 766 -4.69 1.36 0.05
CA GLY A 766 -5.48 0.22 0.50
C GLY A 766 -6.73 0.69 1.24
N ILE A 767 -6.59 1.67 2.14
CA ILE A 767 -7.71 2.28 2.86
C ILE A 767 -7.65 3.81 2.74
N MET A 768 -8.78 4.45 2.43
CA MET A 768 -8.89 5.90 2.37
C MET A 768 -10.07 6.43 3.20
N LEU A 769 -9.80 7.46 4.00
CA LEU A 769 -10.84 8.31 4.58
C LEU A 769 -10.73 9.69 3.93
N ALA A 770 -11.79 10.18 3.29
CA ALA A 770 -11.69 11.42 2.53
C ALA A 770 -12.97 12.26 2.49
N THR A 771 -12.80 13.56 2.18
CA THR A 771 -13.90 14.54 2.07
C THR A 771 -13.91 15.29 0.73
N ASP A 772 -13.33 14.68 -0.31
CA ASP A 772 -13.22 15.21 -1.68
C ASP A 772 -14.45 14.91 -2.57
N HIS A 773 -15.36 14.03 -2.15
CA HIS A 773 -16.61 13.71 -2.86
C HIS A 773 -17.86 14.39 -2.29
N SER A 774 -17.70 15.62 -1.78
CA SER A 774 -18.76 16.41 -1.15
C SER A 774 -19.64 15.66 -0.11
N PRO A 775 -19.08 14.83 0.78
CA PRO A 775 -19.91 14.03 1.67
C PRO A 775 -20.54 14.86 2.79
N LEU A 776 -21.53 14.28 3.47
CA LEU A 776 -21.92 14.69 4.81
C LEU A 776 -20.73 14.51 5.78
N PRO A 777 -20.59 15.35 6.81
CA PRO A 777 -19.38 15.37 7.63
C PRO A 777 -19.10 14.06 8.37
N PHE A 778 -17.82 13.79 8.66
CA PHE A 778 -17.44 12.78 9.64
C PHE A 778 -17.85 13.20 11.05
N SER A 779 -18.47 12.28 11.79
CA SER A 779 -18.70 12.39 13.23
C SER A 779 -18.67 11.00 13.89
N GLY A 780 -18.92 10.92 15.19
CA GLY A 780 -18.86 9.64 15.91
C GLY A 780 -17.46 9.03 15.87
N THR A 781 -17.38 7.71 15.75
CA THR A 781 -16.12 6.96 15.64
C THR A 781 -16.00 6.29 14.26
N THR A 782 -14.94 6.60 13.51
CA THR A 782 -14.56 5.76 12.36
C THR A 782 -13.46 4.79 12.79
N LEU A 783 -13.76 3.49 12.76
CA LEU A 783 -12.86 2.44 13.24
C LEU A 783 -12.17 1.70 12.08
N ILE A 784 -10.84 1.73 12.04
CA ILE A 784 -10.01 0.87 11.19
C ILE A 784 -9.30 -0.12 12.12
N ALA A 785 -9.74 -1.38 12.16
CA ALA A 785 -9.22 -2.35 13.12
C ALA A 785 -8.81 -3.67 12.48
N ASN A 786 -7.67 -4.19 12.93
CA ASN A 786 -7.26 -5.55 12.64
C ASN A 786 -7.13 -5.88 11.13
N ASN A 787 -6.76 -4.93 10.29
CA ASN A 787 -6.56 -5.16 8.86
C ASN A 787 -5.11 -5.59 8.56
N ALA A 788 -4.87 -6.19 7.40
CA ALA A 788 -3.52 -6.32 6.85
C ALA A 788 -3.49 -5.79 5.41
N LEU A 789 -2.54 -4.91 5.13
CA LEU A 789 -2.34 -4.29 3.83
C LEU A 789 -0.98 -4.70 3.29
N TYR A 790 -0.95 -5.25 2.09
CA TYR A 790 0.26 -5.70 1.42
C TYR A 790 0.39 -4.96 0.10
N ARG A 791 1.54 -4.31 -0.11
CA ARG A 791 1.88 -3.69 -1.40
C ARG A 791 0.82 -2.69 -1.86
N ALA A 792 0.21 -2.00 -0.90
CA ALA A 792 -0.80 -0.97 -1.12
C ALA A 792 -0.16 0.42 -1.25
N GLY A 793 -0.97 1.37 -1.74
CA GLY A 793 -0.53 2.70 -2.10
C GLY A 793 0.02 2.75 -3.52
N GLY A 794 0.12 3.96 -4.08
CA GLY A 794 0.48 4.16 -5.47
C GLY A 794 0.61 5.63 -5.82
N VAL A 795 0.53 5.93 -7.10
CA VAL A 795 0.61 7.31 -7.61
C VAL A 795 -0.53 7.57 -8.60
N PHE A 796 -1.05 8.79 -8.57
CA PHE A 796 -2.12 9.22 -9.46
C PHE A 796 -1.98 10.70 -9.86
N TRP A 797 -2.80 11.15 -10.80
CA TRP A 797 -2.83 12.50 -11.36
C TRP A 797 -1.54 12.87 -12.10
N GLY A 798 -1.20 12.11 -13.14
CA GLY A 798 0.01 12.27 -13.93
C GLY A 798 1.26 12.01 -13.10
N GLU A 799 1.17 11.04 -12.20
CA GLU A 799 2.22 10.67 -11.23
C GLU A 799 2.61 11.78 -10.23
N GLN A 800 1.80 12.83 -10.11
CA GLN A 800 2.12 13.97 -9.24
C GLN A 800 1.73 13.74 -7.78
N GLN A 801 0.73 12.89 -7.53
CA GLN A 801 0.22 12.64 -6.19
C GLN A 801 0.50 11.21 -5.74
N LYS A 802 1.29 11.10 -4.67
CA LYS A 802 1.65 9.84 -4.03
C LYS A 802 0.67 9.52 -2.90
N PHE A 803 0.33 8.25 -2.77
CA PHE A 803 -0.60 7.73 -1.77
C PHE A 803 0.05 6.62 -0.95
N GLY A 804 -0.15 6.68 0.36
CA GLY A 804 0.27 5.63 1.27
C GLY A 804 -0.68 4.44 1.28
N ALA A 805 -0.38 3.42 2.09
CA ALA A 805 -1.27 2.26 2.26
C ALA A 805 -2.57 2.65 2.97
N ILE A 806 -2.52 3.53 3.98
CA ILE A 806 -3.69 4.19 4.56
C ILE A 806 -3.55 5.70 4.36
N THR A 807 -4.52 6.35 3.73
CA THR A 807 -4.51 7.81 3.55
C THR A 807 -5.74 8.46 4.18
N LEU A 808 -5.50 9.49 4.99
CA LEU A 808 -6.53 10.40 5.47
C LEU A 808 -6.41 11.70 4.70
N PHE A 809 -7.45 12.05 3.94
CA PHE A 809 -7.50 13.24 3.10
C PHE A 809 -8.68 14.12 3.46
N ALA A 810 -8.49 14.97 4.47
CA ALA A 810 -9.43 16.01 4.85
C ALA A 810 -9.43 17.15 3.80
N ALA A 811 -9.95 16.86 2.60
CA ALA A 811 -9.89 17.74 1.45
C ALA A 811 -10.70 19.03 1.64
N SER A 812 -11.95 18.92 2.08
CA SER A 812 -12.87 20.06 2.23
C SER A 812 -13.47 20.19 3.63
N LYS A 813 -13.59 19.08 4.35
CA LYS A 813 -14.16 18.99 5.71
C LYS A 813 -13.24 18.21 6.62
N ASP A 814 -13.42 18.41 7.92
CA ASP A 814 -12.68 17.69 8.95
C ASP A 814 -12.99 16.19 8.92
N ILE A 815 -11.98 15.37 9.22
CA ILE A 815 -12.12 13.93 9.48
C ILE A 815 -11.88 13.74 10.97
N THR A 816 -12.96 13.54 11.73
CA THR A 816 -12.93 13.44 13.20
C THR A 816 -13.19 12.02 13.67
N GLY A 817 -12.79 11.70 14.91
CA GLY A 817 -13.15 10.43 15.56
C GLY A 817 -12.47 9.18 15.00
N VAL A 818 -11.28 9.31 14.41
CA VAL A 818 -10.58 8.18 13.78
C VAL A 818 -9.81 7.36 14.81
N THR A 819 -10.06 6.05 14.83
CA THR A 819 -9.23 5.07 15.54
C THR A 819 -8.68 4.05 14.55
N ILE A 820 -7.36 3.91 14.52
CA ILE A 820 -6.64 2.88 13.76
C ILE A 820 -5.99 1.95 14.78
N ARG A 821 -6.30 0.66 14.74
CA ARG A 821 -5.66 -0.29 15.65
C ARG A 821 -5.41 -1.68 15.09
N ASP A 822 -4.46 -2.37 15.69
CA ASP A 822 -4.15 -3.78 15.44
C ASP A 822 -3.89 -4.09 13.94
N THR A 823 -3.44 -3.08 13.18
CA THR A 823 -3.35 -3.15 11.72
C THR A 823 -1.91 -3.31 11.28
N ASP A 824 -1.67 -4.22 10.32
CA ASP A 824 -0.35 -4.46 9.75
C ASP A 824 -0.26 -3.91 8.32
N ILE A 825 0.82 -3.22 8.02
CA ILE A 825 1.12 -2.66 6.70
C ILE A 825 2.49 -3.19 6.27
N TYR A 826 2.53 -3.83 5.11
CA TYR A 826 3.73 -4.45 4.54
C TYR A 826 3.98 -3.95 3.13
N ASP A 827 5.24 -3.60 2.85
CA ASP A 827 5.74 -3.39 1.49
C ASP A 827 4.98 -2.31 0.71
N SER A 828 4.47 -1.27 1.40
CA SER A 828 3.71 -0.17 0.77
C SER A 828 4.54 0.52 -0.33
N THR A 829 3.88 0.96 -1.40
CA THR A 829 4.56 1.60 -2.54
C THR A 829 5.21 2.91 -2.13
N TYR A 830 4.49 3.75 -1.39
CA TYR A 830 5.01 4.98 -0.79
C TYR A 830 4.97 4.89 0.72
N ASP A 831 4.06 5.64 1.36
CA ASP A 831 3.98 5.76 2.80
C ASP A 831 3.18 4.60 3.43
N GLY A 832 3.41 4.31 4.71
CA GLY A 832 2.52 3.43 5.48
C GLY A 832 1.19 4.11 5.78
N ILE A 833 1.19 5.11 6.67
CA ILE A 833 0.04 5.96 6.98
C ILE A 833 0.33 7.39 6.54
N GLN A 834 -0.58 8.00 5.77
CA GLN A 834 -0.41 9.33 5.21
C GLN A 834 -1.52 10.28 5.66
N PHE A 835 -1.13 11.37 6.33
CA PHE A 835 -1.98 12.53 6.59
C PHE A 835 -1.78 13.55 5.47
N LYS A 836 -2.72 13.55 4.51
CA LYS A 836 -2.59 14.29 3.26
C LYS A 836 -2.96 15.77 3.44
N THR A 837 -2.29 16.64 2.69
CA THR A 837 -2.59 18.08 2.64
C THR A 837 -4.01 18.31 2.16
N GLY A 838 -4.81 19.10 2.87
CA GLY A 838 -6.20 19.42 2.53
C GLY A 838 -6.78 20.62 3.29
N GLY A 839 -7.99 21.02 2.93
CA GLY A 839 -8.73 22.16 3.47
C GLY A 839 -9.46 21.92 4.78
N GLY A 840 -9.50 20.68 5.29
CA GLY A 840 -10.01 20.30 6.62
C GLY A 840 -8.92 19.96 7.64
N ASN A 841 -9.34 19.53 8.82
CA ASN A 841 -8.51 19.13 9.96
C ASN A 841 -8.69 17.63 10.26
N MET A 842 -7.69 17.00 10.88
CA MET A 842 -7.72 15.59 11.30
C MET A 842 -7.38 15.48 12.81
N PRO A 843 -8.30 15.88 13.71
CA PRO A 843 -8.02 15.94 15.14
C PRO A 843 -8.11 14.57 15.81
N ASN A 844 -7.22 14.34 16.79
CA ASN A 844 -7.31 13.25 17.76
C ASN A 844 -7.33 11.85 17.13
N VAL A 845 -6.54 11.63 16.08
CA VAL A 845 -6.40 10.30 15.48
C VAL A 845 -5.66 9.38 16.45
N ALA A 846 -6.30 8.30 16.88
CA ALA A 846 -5.68 7.30 17.75
C ALA A 846 -5.07 6.17 16.91
N ILE A 847 -3.79 5.87 17.09
CA ILE A 847 -3.08 4.78 16.38
C ILE A 847 -2.46 3.83 17.40
N THR A 848 -3.00 2.61 17.51
CA THR A 848 -2.61 1.67 18.57
C THR A 848 -2.27 0.28 18.01
N ASN A 849 -1.16 -0.35 18.43
CA ASN A 849 -0.78 -1.70 17.99
C ASN A 849 -0.67 -1.83 16.46
N VAL A 850 -0.09 -0.83 15.80
CA VAL A 850 0.08 -0.83 14.34
C VAL A 850 1.51 -1.22 14.00
N LYS A 851 1.67 -2.11 13.02
CA LYS A 851 2.97 -2.45 12.44
C LYS A 851 3.05 -1.91 11.01
N ILE A 852 4.14 -1.23 10.71
CA ILE A 852 4.47 -0.76 9.36
C ILE A 852 5.86 -1.27 9.03
N ASP A 853 5.97 -2.10 8.01
CA ASP A 853 7.25 -2.60 7.53
C ASP A 853 7.40 -2.34 6.04
N LYS A 854 8.55 -1.80 5.66
CA LYS A 854 8.98 -1.59 4.27
C LYS A 854 8.10 -0.63 3.47
N SER A 855 8.21 0.66 3.79
CA SER A 855 7.69 1.75 2.95
C SER A 855 8.70 2.07 1.84
N ASN A 856 8.50 1.51 0.63
CA ASN A 856 9.55 1.43 -0.39
C ASN A 856 10.04 2.80 -0.88
N ASN A 857 9.13 3.76 -1.05
CA ASN A 857 9.44 5.08 -1.59
C ASN A 857 8.90 6.23 -0.71
N GLY A 858 8.60 5.94 0.56
CA GLY A 858 7.99 6.89 1.48
C GLY A 858 8.32 6.61 2.95
N ALA A 859 7.58 7.28 3.82
CA ALA A 859 7.75 7.21 5.27
C ALA A 859 6.88 6.11 5.87
N GLY A 860 7.20 5.66 7.08
CA GLY A 860 6.26 4.82 7.84
C GLY A 860 4.97 5.57 8.11
N ILE A 861 5.08 6.77 8.68
CA ILE A 861 3.99 7.74 8.85
C ILE A 861 4.41 9.08 8.25
N LEU A 862 3.62 9.63 7.34
CA LEU A 862 3.86 10.93 6.70
C LEU A 862 2.78 11.95 7.10
N ALA A 863 3.20 13.11 7.58
CA ALA A 863 2.37 14.31 7.66
C ALA A 863 2.80 15.34 6.61
N MET A 864 1.96 15.56 5.60
CA MET A 864 2.28 16.44 4.47
C MET A 864 2.29 17.93 4.84
N GLY A 865 2.93 18.76 4.00
CA GLY A 865 3.26 20.17 4.23
C GLY A 865 2.08 21.14 4.44
N GLY A 866 0.83 20.68 4.37
CA GLY A 866 -0.35 21.45 4.78
C GLY A 866 -1.33 20.67 5.66
N ALA A 867 -0.95 19.48 6.13
CA ALA A 867 -1.76 18.68 7.03
C ALA A 867 -1.94 19.41 8.38
N ARG A 868 -3.15 19.31 8.94
CA ARG A 868 -3.55 19.90 10.23
C ARG A 868 -4.21 18.85 11.10
N GLY A 869 -3.98 18.93 12.40
CA GLY A 869 -4.58 18.02 13.38
C GLY A 869 -3.54 17.38 14.28
N ASN A 870 -3.89 16.24 14.85
CA ASN A 870 -2.95 15.48 15.65
C ASN A 870 -3.24 13.97 15.61
N ALA A 871 -2.19 13.18 15.84
CA ALA A 871 -2.29 11.76 16.08
C ALA A 871 -1.51 11.36 17.34
N THR A 872 -2.06 10.43 18.10
CA THR A 872 -1.38 9.80 19.26
C THR A 872 -1.07 8.35 18.92
N LEU A 873 0.21 7.98 19.04
CA LEU A 873 0.72 6.64 18.79
C LEU A 873 0.85 5.86 20.10
N THR A 874 0.48 4.58 20.10
CA THR A 874 0.66 3.66 21.22
C THR A 874 1.03 2.28 20.71
N ASN A 875 2.23 1.78 21.04
CA ASN A 875 2.70 0.46 20.60
C ASN A 875 2.74 0.35 19.06
N VAL A 876 3.32 1.36 18.40
CA VAL A 876 3.49 1.38 16.94
C VAL A 876 4.92 0.94 16.59
N THR A 877 5.05 -0.08 15.74
CA THR A 877 6.34 -0.56 15.24
C THR A 877 6.52 -0.17 13.78
N ILE A 878 7.60 0.56 13.47
CA ILE A 878 7.93 0.98 12.10
C ILE A 878 9.34 0.51 11.76
N THR A 879 9.48 -0.25 10.67
CA THR A 879 10.75 -0.78 10.18
C THR A 879 10.91 -0.58 8.67
N ASN A 880 12.16 -0.41 8.22
CA ASN A 880 12.53 -0.44 6.80
C ASN A 880 11.84 0.61 5.89
N SER A 881 11.44 1.77 6.41
CA SER A 881 10.86 2.86 5.59
C SER A 881 11.94 3.73 4.93
N ALA A 882 11.83 3.98 3.64
CA ALA A 882 12.86 4.61 2.82
C ALA A 882 13.18 6.06 3.20
N THR A 883 12.17 6.84 3.60
CA THR A 883 12.36 8.27 3.94
C THR A 883 12.32 8.55 5.44
N GLY A 884 12.25 7.51 6.28
CA GLY A 884 12.20 7.60 7.73
C GLY A 884 10.91 7.05 8.34
N ASN A 885 10.94 6.81 9.65
CA ASN A 885 9.82 6.17 10.35
C ASN A 885 8.62 7.10 10.50
N ILE A 886 8.84 8.33 10.97
CA ILE A 886 7.83 9.37 11.10
C ILE A 886 8.39 10.63 10.46
N VAL A 887 7.73 11.13 9.41
CA VAL A 887 8.16 12.29 8.64
C VAL A 887 7.09 13.35 8.67
N LYS A 888 7.51 14.58 8.94
CA LYS A 888 6.67 15.77 8.87
C LYS A 888 7.28 16.73 7.85
N GLU A 889 6.57 16.99 6.77
CA GLU A 889 7.03 17.89 5.72
C GLU A 889 7.00 19.35 6.19
N PRO A 890 7.89 20.21 5.65
CA PRO A 890 7.84 21.65 5.90
C PRO A 890 6.45 22.24 5.63
N GLY A 891 5.98 23.11 6.53
CA GLY A 891 4.66 23.75 6.46
C GLY A 891 3.54 22.97 7.16
N SER A 892 3.76 21.69 7.49
CA SER A 892 2.75 20.89 8.20
C SER A 892 2.49 21.44 9.60
N GLN A 893 1.20 21.57 9.98
CA GLN A 893 0.78 21.91 11.34
C GLN A 893 0.39 20.68 12.14
N PHE A 894 0.38 19.49 11.52
CA PHE A 894 0.03 18.24 12.16
C PHE A 894 1.01 17.89 13.28
N VAL A 895 0.49 17.39 14.39
CA VAL A 895 1.30 16.99 15.56
C VAL A 895 1.19 15.49 15.76
N ILE A 896 2.32 14.80 15.87
CA ILE A 896 2.36 13.37 16.19
C ILE A 896 3.01 13.23 17.57
N THR A 897 2.34 12.55 18.49
CA THR A 897 2.81 12.30 19.86
C THR A 897 2.76 10.81 20.18
N GLY A 898 3.49 10.38 21.22
CA GLY A 898 3.53 8.99 21.65
C GLY A 898 4.56 8.12 20.90
N GLY A 899 4.38 6.80 20.97
CA GLY A 899 5.26 5.77 20.41
C GLY A 899 4.75 4.38 20.72
#